data_AF-A0A1F9XNN0-F1
#
_entry.id   AF-A0A1F9XNN0-F1
#
_cell.length_a   1.000
_cell.length_b   1.000
_cell.length_c   1.000
_cell.angle_alpha   90.00
_cell.angle_beta   90.00
_cell.angle_gamma   90.00
#
_symmetry.space_group_name_H-M   'P 1'
#
loop_
_entity.id
_entity.type
_entity.pdbx_description
1 polymer ?
#
loop_
_entity_poly.entity_id
_entity_poly.type
_entity_poly.pdbx_seq_one_letter_code
_entity_poly.pdbx_strand_id
1 'polypeptide(L)'
;MADKVRIGIDVGGTFTHAVALAGDKYEMLSQSKVPTTHTAEEGVALGIIHSLEEIMKAGIKPSDVIRVAHSTTQATNALLEGDVSAVGILSVGYGLEGKGVKSQANLDPIELAPGRFLKIFHRYIDSKDAPDDKTISAALDELVKEGAGAIVAATAFSVDKPEIEKKVMETALRMGLPATATHEVSQLYGLKARTRTAAINAAILPKMIHTAVQTEKAVRKMGITAPLVVMRSDGGAMDINEMKKRPILTLLSGPAAGVAAALMAAKISDGVFLEVGGTSTDISCIVNGHPSIKMAQVGGHRLYLDTLDVRTLGIAGGSLFRINAHKHVEGVGPRSAHIAGLKYSAFPGAKPITEKAAIKMFSPGANEPQCYTSIEDDGGKWTFTTTDAANFAGLLPENDYSRGDLASVKRAAKLTGDFLGITPETLVDRIMESGAKPIITTVSELLSEKKLDKDRIRLVGGGGGASVWVHYVANKMGYPAELIEYAPVISAIGAAMALLQETVERTLIDPKPEDFAQIRHDAEAVLIKSGASPEAIEVRVEVDSQRGILRATAVGSHEMTLAGSKLTEDEMKAKAAELLKSDIGKVVVAAKTANFYVFQAEIETKKLWGLIKTKRKPWVVLDQRGRARFGASHGEIVSIEANHLLSALSSTLEKYSAFGDAGKILPAAFLVTNNRTVDLSGLVSAEQMAPICQEELKKMKMEDNVVIAVNLEGAI
;
A
#
# COMPACT_ATOMS: atom_id res chain seq x y z
N MET A 1 28.10 -9.77 15.85
CA MET A 1 26.86 -10.54 15.63
C MET A 1 26.82 -10.84 14.14
N ALA A 2 26.38 -12.02 13.70
CA ALA A 2 26.06 -12.19 12.29
C ALA A 2 24.96 -11.17 11.95
N ASP A 3 25.13 -10.40 10.88
CA ASP A 3 24.17 -9.37 10.53
C ASP A 3 22.84 -10.04 10.19
N LYS A 4 21.79 -9.71 10.95
CA LYS A 4 20.44 -10.22 10.70
C LYS A 4 19.99 -9.83 9.29
N VAL A 5 19.56 -10.80 8.50
CA VAL A 5 19.15 -10.60 7.10
C VAL A 5 17.64 -10.72 6.94
N ARG A 6 17.04 -9.72 6.29
CA ARG A 6 15.64 -9.75 5.84
C ARG A 6 15.62 -9.96 4.34
N ILE A 7 14.84 -10.93 3.89
CA ILE A 7 14.65 -11.19 2.46
C ILE A 7 13.26 -10.70 2.07
N GLY A 8 13.19 -9.88 1.03
CA GLY A 8 11.94 -9.46 0.41
C GLY A 8 11.87 -9.96 -1.02
N ILE A 9 10.70 -10.45 -1.42
CA ILE A 9 10.47 -11.03 -2.74
C ILE A 9 9.20 -10.38 -3.30
N ASP A 10 9.28 -9.89 -4.53
CA ASP A 10 8.14 -9.36 -5.26
C ASP A 10 7.91 -10.19 -6.52
N VAL A 11 6.82 -10.96 -6.53
CA VAL A 11 6.40 -11.78 -7.67
C VAL A 11 5.45 -10.97 -8.54
N GLY A 12 6.01 -10.30 -9.54
CA GLY A 12 5.27 -9.54 -10.54
C GLY A 12 4.84 -10.38 -11.75
N GLY A 13 4.13 -9.73 -12.69
CA GLY A 13 3.64 -10.37 -13.91
C GLY A 13 4.75 -10.81 -14.88
N THR A 14 5.86 -10.07 -14.98
CA THR A 14 6.94 -10.41 -15.94
C THR A 14 8.18 -10.95 -15.22
N PHE A 15 8.56 -10.32 -14.12
CA PHE A 15 9.77 -10.66 -13.36
C PHE A 15 9.45 -10.83 -11.89
N THR A 16 10.20 -11.72 -11.26
CA THR A 16 10.31 -11.84 -9.81
C THR A 16 11.59 -11.14 -9.37
N HIS A 17 11.45 -10.19 -8.45
CA HIS A 17 12.57 -9.49 -7.84
C HIS A 17 12.77 -10.02 -6.43
N ALA A 18 14.02 -10.12 -5.97
CA ALA A 18 14.31 -10.36 -4.57
C ALA A 18 15.47 -9.50 -4.09
N VAL A 19 15.45 -9.19 -2.81
CA VAL A 19 16.50 -8.41 -2.13
C VAL A 19 16.84 -9.05 -0.79
N ALA A 20 18.09 -8.91 -0.37
CA ALA A 20 18.55 -9.24 0.97
C ALA A 20 19.09 -8.00 1.66
N LEU A 21 18.49 -7.64 2.80
CA LEU A 21 18.82 -6.43 3.57
C LEU A 21 19.41 -6.80 4.92
N ALA A 22 20.56 -6.21 5.27
CA ALA A 22 21.27 -6.45 6.52
C ALA A 22 21.03 -5.37 7.58
N GLY A 23 20.96 -5.82 8.83
CA GLY A 23 20.97 -4.96 10.02
C GLY A 23 19.77 -4.02 10.12
N ASP A 24 19.89 -3.00 10.97
CA ASP A 24 18.81 -2.04 11.24
C ASP A 24 18.84 -0.81 10.31
N LYS A 25 19.92 -0.66 9.55
CA LYS A 25 20.05 0.34 8.48
C LYS A 25 19.52 -0.17 7.13
N TYR A 26 19.15 -1.46 7.05
CA TYR A 26 18.63 -2.09 5.83
C TYR A 26 19.60 -1.99 4.65
N GLU A 27 20.88 -2.28 4.92
CA GLU A 27 21.92 -2.26 3.88
C GLU A 27 21.67 -3.37 2.85
N MET A 28 21.70 -3.03 1.56
CA MET A 28 21.52 -3.99 0.47
C MET A 28 22.73 -4.91 0.36
N LEU A 29 22.56 -6.19 0.71
CA LEU A 29 23.61 -7.21 0.53
C LEU A 29 23.60 -7.81 -0.87
N SER A 30 22.41 -8.05 -1.42
CA SER A 30 22.22 -8.72 -2.70
C SER A 30 20.84 -8.45 -3.26
N GLN A 31 20.72 -8.49 -4.59
CA GLN A 31 19.46 -8.41 -5.30
C GLN A 31 19.44 -9.39 -6.47
N SER A 32 18.25 -9.87 -6.83
CA SER A 32 18.05 -10.73 -7.98
C SER A 32 16.86 -10.27 -8.82
N LYS A 33 16.89 -10.63 -10.10
CA LYS A 33 15.78 -10.48 -11.03
C LYS A 33 15.74 -11.71 -11.92
N VAL A 34 14.64 -12.44 -11.87
CA VAL A 34 14.43 -13.63 -12.70
C VAL A 34 13.06 -13.55 -13.39
N PRO A 35 12.86 -14.22 -14.54
CA PRO A 35 11.53 -14.32 -15.14
C PRO A 35 10.52 -14.98 -14.20
N THR A 36 9.27 -14.47 -14.16
CA THR A 36 8.20 -15.10 -13.37
C THR A 36 7.73 -16.40 -14.03
N THR A 37 7.59 -17.47 -13.26
CA THR A 37 7.33 -18.84 -13.75
C THR A 37 5.84 -19.21 -13.72
N HIS A 38 4.94 -18.40 -14.31
CA HIS A 38 3.48 -18.61 -14.23
C HIS A 38 3.01 -19.99 -14.71
N THR A 39 3.70 -20.55 -15.71
CA THR A 39 3.30 -21.80 -16.38
C THR A 39 4.11 -23.02 -15.94
N ALA A 40 5.01 -22.88 -14.96
CA ALA A 40 5.72 -24.02 -14.39
C ALA A 40 4.76 -24.90 -13.58
N GLU A 41 5.07 -26.19 -13.43
CA GLU A 41 4.27 -27.11 -12.62
C GLU A 41 4.23 -26.66 -11.15
N GLU A 42 5.33 -26.12 -10.65
CA GLU A 42 5.47 -25.53 -9.32
C GLU A 42 4.94 -24.08 -9.25
N GLY A 43 4.41 -23.56 -10.35
CA GLY A 43 3.96 -22.18 -10.50
C GLY A 43 5.07 -21.17 -10.21
N VAL A 44 4.70 -20.05 -9.59
CA VAL A 44 5.63 -18.96 -9.26
C VAL A 44 6.73 -19.35 -8.25
N ALA A 45 6.58 -20.46 -7.53
CA ALA A 45 7.54 -20.88 -6.53
C ALA A 45 8.91 -21.23 -7.13
N LEU A 46 8.96 -21.69 -8.38
CA LEU A 46 10.23 -21.95 -9.07
C LEU A 46 11.05 -20.65 -9.25
N GLY A 47 10.40 -19.57 -9.70
CA GLY A 47 11.04 -18.25 -9.78
C GLY A 47 11.50 -17.71 -8.43
N ILE A 48 10.77 -18.04 -7.36
CA ILE A 48 11.20 -17.72 -5.98
C ILE A 48 12.46 -18.49 -5.60
N ILE A 49 12.54 -19.80 -5.88
CA ILE A 49 13.74 -20.61 -5.62
C ILE A 49 14.94 -20.03 -6.35
N HIS A 50 14.83 -19.78 -7.65
CA HIS A 50 15.92 -19.19 -8.42
C HIS A 50 16.37 -17.84 -7.85
N SER A 51 15.42 -17.00 -7.41
CA SER A 51 15.73 -15.72 -6.78
C SER A 51 16.50 -15.91 -5.47
N LEU A 52 16.07 -16.86 -4.63
CA LEU A 52 16.74 -17.19 -3.37
C LEU A 52 18.15 -17.74 -3.60
N GLU A 53 18.33 -18.60 -4.60
CA GLU A 53 19.65 -19.13 -4.99
C GLU A 53 20.59 -18.00 -5.44
N GLU A 54 20.11 -17.06 -6.27
CA GLU A 54 20.91 -15.90 -6.71
C GLU A 54 21.32 -15.01 -5.53
N ILE A 55 20.39 -14.63 -4.65
CA ILE A 55 20.73 -13.74 -3.53
C ILE A 55 21.71 -14.40 -2.56
N MET A 56 21.59 -15.73 -2.34
CA MET A 56 22.46 -16.48 -1.43
C MET A 56 23.91 -16.61 -1.93
N LYS A 57 24.19 -16.42 -3.23
CA LYS A 57 25.57 -16.38 -3.76
C LYS A 57 26.42 -15.27 -3.14
N ALA A 58 25.80 -14.26 -2.52
CA ALA A 58 26.49 -13.24 -1.74
C ALA A 58 27.06 -13.74 -0.40
N GLY A 59 26.98 -15.04 -0.09
CA GLY A 59 27.52 -15.63 1.14
C GLY A 59 26.58 -15.54 2.34
N ILE A 60 25.29 -15.27 2.10
CA ILE A 60 24.25 -15.22 3.13
C ILE A 60 23.94 -16.63 3.61
N LYS A 61 24.13 -16.92 4.90
CA LYS A 61 23.77 -18.23 5.45
C LYS A 61 22.26 -18.27 5.73
N PRO A 62 21.58 -19.41 5.51
CA PRO A 62 20.16 -19.54 5.86
C PRO A 62 19.86 -19.24 7.33
N SER A 63 20.82 -19.46 8.23
CA SER A 63 20.73 -19.14 9.67
C SER A 63 20.75 -17.65 9.99
N ASP A 64 21.26 -16.82 9.09
CA ASP A 64 21.34 -15.36 9.27
C ASP A 64 20.01 -14.68 8.88
N VAL A 65 19.17 -15.39 8.13
CA VAL A 65 17.86 -14.92 7.70
C VAL A 65 16.89 -14.93 8.88
N ILE A 66 16.37 -13.77 9.23
CA ILE A 66 15.40 -13.58 10.32
C ILE A 66 13.96 -13.48 9.83
N ARG A 67 13.75 -13.19 8.54
CA ARG A 67 12.43 -13.04 7.93
C ARG A 67 12.53 -13.20 6.42
N VAL A 68 11.53 -13.86 5.85
CA VAL A 68 11.23 -13.79 4.41
C VAL A 68 9.87 -13.15 4.24
N ALA A 69 9.76 -12.16 3.37
CA ALA A 69 8.51 -11.48 3.06
C ALA A 69 8.23 -11.50 1.57
N HIS A 70 6.97 -11.65 1.19
CA HIS A 70 6.58 -11.82 -0.19
C HIS A 70 5.36 -10.97 -0.57
N SER A 71 5.46 -10.19 -1.65
CA SER A 71 4.35 -9.54 -2.36
C SER A 71 4.05 -10.25 -3.67
N THR A 72 2.78 -10.26 -4.09
CA THR A 72 2.37 -10.96 -5.30
C THR A 72 1.16 -10.35 -5.99
N THR A 73 1.18 -10.35 -7.32
CA THR A 73 0.04 -9.91 -8.14
C THR A 73 -0.96 -11.04 -8.45
N GLN A 74 -0.74 -12.26 -7.95
CA GLN A 74 -1.54 -13.44 -8.31
C GLN A 74 -3.04 -13.26 -8.01
N ALA A 75 -3.40 -12.69 -6.85
CA ALA A 75 -4.79 -12.45 -6.48
C ALA A 75 -5.46 -11.42 -7.41
N THR A 76 -4.79 -10.29 -7.67
CA THR A 76 -5.28 -9.24 -8.56
C THR A 76 -5.46 -9.77 -9.99
N ASN A 77 -4.48 -10.51 -10.51
CA ASN A 77 -4.55 -11.08 -11.86
C ASN A 77 -5.67 -12.13 -11.97
N ALA A 78 -5.82 -13.00 -10.98
CA ALA A 78 -6.90 -13.99 -10.95
C ALA A 78 -8.28 -13.34 -11.09
N LEU A 79 -8.54 -12.26 -10.35
CA LEU A 79 -9.82 -11.54 -10.45
C LEU A 79 -9.99 -10.84 -11.81
N LEU A 80 -8.94 -10.19 -12.32
CA LEU A 80 -8.99 -9.48 -13.61
C LEU A 80 -9.18 -10.42 -14.81
N GLU A 81 -8.54 -11.58 -14.78
CA GLU A 81 -8.61 -12.59 -15.84
C GLU A 81 -9.86 -13.46 -15.72
N GLY A 82 -10.50 -13.46 -14.54
CA GLY A 82 -11.59 -14.38 -14.20
C GLY A 82 -11.10 -15.82 -13.94
N ASP A 83 -9.80 -16.01 -13.72
CA ASP A 83 -9.18 -17.28 -13.34
C ASP A 83 -9.37 -17.54 -11.84
N VAL A 84 -10.62 -17.78 -11.46
CA VAL A 84 -11.04 -18.01 -10.08
C VAL A 84 -11.94 -19.24 -9.97
N SER A 85 -12.01 -19.81 -8.78
CA SER A 85 -12.92 -20.92 -8.50
C SER A 85 -14.36 -20.42 -8.38
N ALA A 86 -15.31 -21.20 -8.92
CA ALA A 86 -16.72 -20.97 -8.65
C ALA A 86 -17.01 -21.19 -7.15
N VAL A 87 -17.96 -20.45 -6.60
CA VAL A 87 -18.20 -20.39 -5.15
C VAL A 87 -19.57 -20.98 -4.80
N GLY A 88 -19.59 -21.87 -3.81
CA GLY A 88 -20.81 -22.36 -3.19
C GLY A 88 -21.07 -21.62 -1.87
N ILE A 89 -22.20 -20.96 -1.75
CA ILE A 89 -22.63 -20.28 -0.52
C ILE A 89 -23.59 -21.20 0.23
N LEU A 90 -23.17 -21.70 1.39
CA LEU A 90 -24.04 -22.41 2.31
C LEU A 90 -24.50 -21.45 3.42
N SER A 91 -25.79 -21.13 3.39
CA SER A 91 -26.41 -20.28 4.39
C SER A 91 -27.31 -21.06 5.33
N VAL A 92 -27.36 -20.62 6.60
CA VAL A 92 -28.19 -21.27 7.64
C VAL A 92 -28.97 -20.21 8.39
N GLY A 93 -30.25 -20.45 8.61
CA GLY A 93 -31.11 -19.59 9.41
C GLY A 93 -32.46 -20.24 9.70
N TYR A 94 -33.33 -19.55 10.44
CA TYR A 94 -34.64 -20.07 10.81
C TYR A 94 -35.72 -18.98 10.82
N GLY A 95 -36.95 -19.36 10.49
CA GLY A 95 -38.11 -18.47 10.59
C GLY A 95 -38.04 -17.25 9.66
N LEU A 96 -38.61 -16.12 10.10
CA LEU A 96 -38.63 -14.88 9.31
C LEU A 96 -37.23 -14.32 9.05
N GLU A 97 -36.34 -14.42 10.03
CA GLU A 97 -34.93 -14.05 9.90
C GLU A 97 -34.23 -14.94 8.85
N GLY A 98 -34.51 -16.25 8.88
CA GLY A 98 -34.02 -17.22 7.91
C GLY A 98 -34.40 -16.89 6.45
N LYS A 99 -35.61 -16.33 6.21
CA LYS A 99 -35.98 -15.82 4.88
C LYS A 99 -35.08 -14.65 4.44
N GLY A 100 -34.76 -13.76 5.38
CA GLY A 100 -33.81 -12.67 5.17
C GLY A 100 -32.40 -13.18 4.85
N VAL A 101 -31.92 -14.17 5.59
CA VAL A 101 -30.63 -14.85 5.35
C VAL A 101 -30.60 -15.49 3.96
N LYS A 102 -31.62 -16.30 3.63
CA LYS A 102 -31.74 -16.97 2.34
C LYS A 102 -31.66 -15.97 1.18
N SER A 103 -32.36 -14.84 1.28
CA SER A 103 -32.37 -13.81 0.25
C SER A 103 -31.05 -13.04 0.17
N GLN A 104 -30.46 -12.65 1.31
CA GLN A 104 -29.23 -11.84 1.34
C GLN A 104 -27.97 -12.63 0.97
N ALA A 105 -27.95 -13.95 1.24
CA ALA A 105 -26.85 -14.84 0.88
C ALA A 105 -26.97 -15.40 -0.55
N ASN A 106 -28.16 -15.38 -1.15
CA ASN A 106 -28.35 -15.73 -2.54
C ASN A 106 -27.94 -14.55 -3.43
N LEU A 107 -26.68 -14.56 -3.86
CA LEU A 107 -26.10 -13.48 -4.66
C LEU A 107 -26.24 -13.78 -6.15
N ASP A 108 -26.55 -12.72 -6.91
CA ASP A 108 -26.37 -12.74 -8.37
C ASP A 108 -24.87 -12.91 -8.72
N PRO A 109 -24.54 -13.40 -9.92
CA PRO A 109 -23.16 -13.43 -10.40
C PRO A 109 -22.48 -12.08 -10.23
N ILE A 110 -21.28 -12.08 -9.63
CA ILE A 110 -20.51 -10.87 -9.34
C ILE A 110 -19.61 -10.59 -10.54
N GLU A 111 -19.73 -9.41 -11.15
CA GLU A 111 -18.73 -9.00 -12.15
C GLU A 111 -17.39 -8.78 -11.44
N LEU A 112 -16.32 -9.38 -11.95
CA LEU A 112 -14.96 -9.27 -11.41
C LEU A 112 -14.16 -8.22 -12.19
N ALA A 113 -14.31 -8.27 -13.52
CA ALA A 113 -13.73 -7.38 -14.50
C ALA A 113 -14.68 -7.32 -15.71
N PRO A 114 -14.54 -6.33 -16.62
CA PRO A 114 -15.45 -6.18 -17.76
C PRO A 114 -15.69 -7.49 -18.53
N GLY A 115 -16.92 -8.02 -18.46
CA GLY A 115 -17.32 -9.26 -19.12
C GLY A 115 -16.83 -10.56 -18.46
N ARG A 116 -16.28 -10.50 -17.25
CA ARG A 116 -15.82 -11.65 -16.45
C ARG A 116 -16.63 -11.72 -15.16
N PHE A 117 -17.33 -12.83 -14.95
CA PHE A 117 -18.26 -12.99 -13.82
C PHE A 117 -17.87 -14.18 -12.94
N LEU A 118 -17.94 -13.98 -11.63
CA LEU A 118 -17.85 -15.04 -10.63
C LEU A 118 -19.12 -15.89 -10.67
N LYS A 119 -18.96 -17.20 -10.90
CA LYS A 119 -20.04 -18.17 -10.79
C LYS A 119 -20.32 -18.47 -9.33
N ILE A 120 -21.59 -18.35 -8.94
CA ILE A 120 -22.05 -18.53 -7.56
C ILE A 120 -23.20 -19.55 -7.54
N PHE A 121 -23.11 -20.48 -6.61
CA PHE A 121 -24.16 -21.44 -6.28
C PHE A 121 -24.61 -21.19 -4.84
N HIS A 122 -25.87 -21.47 -4.53
CA HIS A 122 -26.44 -21.19 -3.21
C HIS A 122 -27.22 -22.39 -2.68
N ARG A 123 -27.06 -22.65 -1.38
CA ARG A 123 -27.90 -23.56 -0.59
C ARG A 123 -28.28 -22.90 0.73
N TYR A 124 -29.49 -23.23 1.17
CA TYR A 124 -30.05 -22.74 2.43
C TYR A 124 -30.52 -23.92 3.26
N ILE A 125 -30.04 -24.00 4.50
CA ILE A 125 -30.53 -24.93 5.51
C ILE A 125 -31.43 -24.17 6.47
N ASP A 126 -32.68 -24.61 6.59
CA ASP A 126 -33.62 -24.10 7.58
C ASP A 126 -33.36 -24.80 8.92
N SER A 127 -32.62 -24.13 9.81
CA SER A 127 -32.27 -24.65 11.13
C SER A 127 -32.08 -23.50 12.11
N LYS A 128 -32.66 -23.65 13.30
CA LYS A 128 -32.51 -22.70 14.40
C LYS A 128 -31.14 -22.80 15.06
N ASP A 129 -30.65 -24.03 15.20
CA ASP A 129 -29.37 -24.37 15.81
C ASP A 129 -28.37 -24.83 14.73
N ALA A 130 -27.11 -25.06 15.12
CA ALA A 130 -26.11 -25.60 14.20
C ALA A 130 -26.58 -26.96 13.63
N PRO A 131 -26.70 -27.11 12.29
CA PRO A 131 -27.10 -28.38 11.70
C PRO A 131 -26.07 -29.47 11.97
N ASP A 132 -26.50 -30.73 11.90
CA ASP A 132 -25.58 -31.86 12.06
C ASP A 132 -24.62 -32.01 10.87
N ASP A 133 -23.52 -32.73 11.10
CA ASP A 133 -22.47 -32.94 10.10
C ASP A 133 -23.00 -33.57 8.80
N LYS A 134 -24.01 -34.43 8.89
CA LYS A 134 -24.59 -35.12 7.72
C LYS A 134 -25.36 -34.15 6.83
N THR A 135 -26.15 -33.28 7.44
CA THR A 135 -26.95 -32.26 6.75
C THR A 135 -26.03 -31.25 6.07
N ILE A 136 -24.98 -30.80 6.77
CA ILE A 136 -23.98 -29.90 6.21
C ILE A 136 -23.26 -30.59 5.05
N SER A 137 -22.75 -31.81 5.24
CA SER A 137 -22.00 -32.53 4.20
C SER A 137 -22.83 -32.75 2.94
N ALA A 138 -24.11 -33.12 3.07
CA ALA A 138 -25.00 -33.29 1.93
C ALA A 138 -25.19 -31.99 1.13
N ALA A 139 -25.39 -30.86 1.82
CA ALA A 139 -25.53 -29.56 1.17
C ALA A 139 -24.22 -29.11 0.49
N LEU A 140 -23.07 -29.39 1.10
CA LEU A 140 -21.76 -29.13 0.49
C LEU A 140 -21.52 -30.01 -0.75
N ASP A 141 -21.85 -31.29 -0.69
CA ASP A 141 -21.75 -32.20 -1.84
C ASP A 141 -22.60 -31.75 -3.03
N GLU A 142 -23.80 -31.20 -2.78
CA GLU A 142 -24.62 -30.61 -3.84
C GLU A 142 -23.95 -29.40 -4.49
N LEU A 143 -23.40 -28.49 -3.68
CA LEU A 143 -22.69 -27.31 -4.21
C LEU A 143 -21.47 -27.73 -5.06
N VAL A 144 -20.71 -28.74 -4.61
CA VAL A 144 -19.56 -29.27 -5.36
C VAL A 144 -20.00 -29.92 -6.66
N LYS A 145 -21.12 -30.67 -6.68
CA LYS A 145 -21.69 -31.26 -7.90
C LYS A 145 -22.15 -30.20 -8.91
N GLU A 146 -22.57 -29.02 -8.45
CA GLU A 146 -22.89 -27.88 -9.33
C GLU A 146 -21.63 -27.18 -9.87
N GLY A 147 -20.47 -27.48 -9.30
CA GLY A 147 -19.16 -26.99 -9.75
C GLY A 147 -18.49 -26.00 -8.79
N ALA A 148 -18.96 -25.87 -7.54
CA ALA A 148 -18.28 -25.07 -6.53
C ALA A 148 -16.88 -25.63 -6.23
N GLY A 149 -15.85 -24.80 -6.37
CA GLY A 149 -14.47 -25.12 -5.99
C GLY A 149 -14.04 -24.52 -4.63
N ALA A 150 -14.86 -23.63 -4.06
CA ALA A 150 -14.68 -23.07 -2.72
C ALA A 150 -16.03 -22.77 -2.06
N ILE A 151 -16.06 -22.77 -0.73
CA ILE A 151 -17.28 -22.65 0.08
C ILE A 151 -17.30 -21.36 0.90
N VAL A 152 -18.47 -20.74 1.00
CA VAL A 152 -18.75 -19.64 1.93
C VAL A 152 -19.80 -20.09 2.94
N ALA A 153 -19.50 -19.97 4.23
CA ALA A 153 -20.47 -20.15 5.31
C ALA A 153 -21.08 -18.79 5.71
N ALA A 154 -22.41 -18.65 5.62
CA ALA A 154 -23.08 -17.37 5.85
C ALA A 154 -24.31 -17.49 6.77
N THR A 155 -24.27 -16.83 7.93
CA THR A 155 -25.43 -16.71 8.82
C THR A 155 -25.66 -15.27 9.28
N ALA A 156 -26.90 -14.95 9.64
CA ALA A 156 -27.17 -13.69 10.32
C ALA A 156 -26.44 -13.63 11.67
N PHE A 157 -26.07 -12.42 12.10
CA PHE A 157 -25.40 -12.14 13.37
C PHE A 157 -24.13 -12.97 13.66
N SER A 158 -23.47 -13.52 12.64
CA SER A 158 -22.24 -14.31 12.81
C SER A 158 -21.05 -13.53 13.36
N VAL A 159 -21.11 -12.20 13.32
CA VAL A 159 -20.11 -11.33 13.98
C VAL A 159 -20.15 -11.52 15.50
N ASP A 160 -21.34 -11.68 16.07
CA ASP A 160 -21.53 -11.87 17.51
C ASP A 160 -21.58 -13.36 17.89
N LYS A 161 -22.15 -14.19 17.00
CA LYS A 161 -22.42 -15.62 17.22
C LYS A 161 -21.93 -16.47 16.04
N PRO A 162 -20.62 -16.73 15.95
CA PRO A 162 -20.00 -17.38 14.80
C PRO A 162 -20.14 -18.91 14.76
N GLU A 163 -20.80 -19.54 15.73
CA GLU A 163 -20.75 -20.99 15.97
C GLU A 163 -21.27 -21.81 14.78
N ILE A 164 -22.34 -21.34 14.13
CA ILE A 164 -22.90 -22.04 12.97
C ILE A 164 -21.96 -21.95 11.77
N GLU A 165 -21.38 -20.78 11.49
CA GLU A 165 -20.40 -20.63 10.42
C GLU A 165 -19.16 -21.49 10.70
N LYS A 166 -18.66 -21.51 11.94
CA LYS A 166 -17.53 -22.37 12.34
C LYS A 166 -17.81 -23.84 12.10
N LYS A 167 -19.02 -24.31 12.42
CA LYS A 167 -19.41 -25.72 12.21
C LYS A 167 -19.45 -26.11 10.72
N VAL A 168 -19.92 -25.21 9.87
CA VAL A 168 -19.89 -25.39 8.41
C VAL A 168 -18.44 -25.45 7.92
N MET A 169 -17.60 -24.52 8.38
CA MET A 169 -16.17 -24.48 8.05
C MET A 169 -15.43 -25.77 8.42
N GLU A 170 -15.59 -26.25 9.65
CA GLU A 170 -14.99 -27.51 10.12
C GLU A 170 -15.40 -28.71 9.26
N THR A 171 -16.65 -28.74 8.79
CA THR A 171 -17.16 -29.80 7.94
C THR A 171 -16.58 -29.71 6.52
N ALA A 172 -16.56 -28.51 5.94
CA ALA A 172 -15.93 -28.28 4.64
C ALA A 172 -14.44 -28.66 4.63
N LEU A 173 -13.70 -28.28 5.67
CA LEU A 173 -12.28 -28.61 5.82
C LEU A 173 -12.05 -30.13 5.94
N ARG A 174 -12.88 -30.87 6.68
CA ARG A 174 -12.81 -32.35 6.74
C ARG A 174 -13.08 -33.02 5.39
N MET A 175 -13.88 -32.38 4.54
CA MET A 175 -14.14 -32.83 3.17
C MET A 175 -13.03 -32.41 2.18
N GLY A 176 -12.01 -31.68 2.63
CA GLY A 176 -10.94 -31.17 1.77
C GLY A 176 -11.36 -29.98 0.90
N LEU A 177 -12.45 -29.30 1.25
CA LEU A 177 -12.96 -28.15 0.51
C LEU A 177 -12.35 -26.84 1.05
N PRO A 178 -11.77 -25.99 0.20
CA PRO A 178 -11.41 -24.63 0.58
C PRO A 178 -12.66 -23.86 1.02
N ALA A 179 -12.63 -23.24 2.20
CA ALA A 179 -13.78 -22.57 2.76
C ALA A 179 -13.42 -21.28 3.48
N THR A 180 -14.38 -20.36 3.58
CA THR A 180 -14.28 -19.13 4.38
C THR A 180 -15.62 -18.82 5.06
N ALA A 181 -15.60 -18.27 6.26
CA ALA A 181 -16.80 -17.79 6.95
C ALA A 181 -16.97 -16.28 6.77
N THR A 182 -18.21 -15.78 6.74
CA THR A 182 -18.42 -14.34 6.55
C THR A 182 -17.86 -13.50 7.70
N HIS A 183 -17.94 -13.98 8.94
CA HIS A 183 -17.39 -13.27 10.11
C HIS A 183 -15.85 -13.27 10.17
N GLU A 184 -15.18 -14.25 9.56
CA GLU A 184 -13.72 -14.30 9.49
C GLU A 184 -13.16 -13.29 8.47
N VAL A 185 -13.95 -12.98 7.43
CA VAL A 185 -13.54 -12.02 6.39
C VAL A 185 -13.80 -10.58 6.82
N SER A 186 -14.94 -10.32 7.46
CA SER A 186 -15.30 -8.99 7.97
C SER A 186 -16.17 -9.06 9.22
N GLN A 187 -15.86 -8.21 10.19
CA GLN A 187 -16.63 -8.05 11.44
C GLN A 187 -17.71 -6.96 11.35
N LEU A 188 -17.95 -6.37 10.17
CA LEU A 188 -18.98 -5.34 9.99
C LEU A 188 -20.38 -5.96 9.83
N TYR A 189 -21.42 -5.26 10.27
CA TYR A 189 -22.81 -5.67 9.99
C TYR A 189 -23.17 -5.50 8.51
N GLY A 190 -24.12 -6.32 8.06
CA GLY A 190 -24.61 -6.31 6.67
C GLY A 190 -24.30 -7.63 5.96
N LEU A 191 -25.19 -8.62 6.11
CA LEU A 191 -24.97 -9.99 5.62
C LEU A 191 -24.73 -10.04 4.10
N LYS A 192 -25.51 -9.31 3.30
CA LYS A 192 -25.33 -9.31 1.83
C LYS A 192 -23.94 -8.83 1.41
N ALA A 193 -23.44 -7.76 2.03
CA ALA A 193 -22.13 -7.19 1.72
C ALA A 193 -20.98 -8.06 2.25
N ARG A 194 -21.12 -8.63 3.45
CA ARG A 194 -20.17 -9.63 3.96
C ARG A 194 -20.11 -10.87 3.07
N THR A 195 -21.26 -11.42 2.70
CA THR A 195 -21.36 -12.61 1.85
C THR A 195 -20.72 -12.35 0.48
N ARG A 196 -20.89 -11.16 -0.08
CA ARG A 196 -20.21 -10.75 -1.32
C ARG A 196 -18.68 -10.71 -1.16
N THR A 197 -18.21 -10.09 -0.08
CA THR A 197 -16.77 -9.99 0.21
C THR A 197 -16.16 -11.38 0.45
N ALA A 198 -16.86 -12.24 1.19
CA ALA A 198 -16.48 -13.62 1.44
C ALA A 198 -16.50 -14.47 0.15
N ALA A 199 -17.45 -14.25 -0.76
CA ALA A 199 -17.46 -14.93 -2.05
C ALA A 199 -16.23 -14.59 -2.89
N ILE A 200 -15.86 -13.31 -2.98
CA ILE A 200 -14.64 -12.90 -3.71
C ILE A 200 -13.38 -13.48 -3.03
N ASN A 201 -13.33 -13.48 -1.69
CA ASN A 201 -12.25 -14.10 -0.93
C ASN A 201 -12.14 -15.61 -1.21
N ALA A 202 -13.26 -16.34 -1.17
CA ALA A 202 -13.33 -17.76 -1.44
C ALA A 202 -12.91 -18.10 -2.89
N ALA A 203 -13.27 -17.26 -3.85
CA ALA A 203 -13.00 -17.50 -5.27
C ALA A 203 -11.49 -17.60 -5.58
N ILE A 204 -10.66 -16.81 -4.88
CA ILE A 204 -9.19 -16.83 -5.04
C ILE A 204 -8.49 -17.77 -4.07
N LEU A 205 -9.20 -18.29 -3.07
CA LEU A 205 -8.65 -19.08 -1.97
C LEU A 205 -7.81 -20.28 -2.44
N PRO A 206 -8.26 -21.13 -3.39
CA PRO A 206 -7.50 -22.31 -3.78
C PRO A 206 -6.15 -21.96 -4.43
N LYS A 207 -6.15 -20.98 -5.34
CA LYS A 207 -4.95 -20.50 -6.05
C LYS A 207 -3.94 -19.87 -5.09
N MET A 208 -4.44 -19.07 -4.14
CA MET A 208 -3.58 -18.39 -3.17
C MET A 208 -3.00 -19.36 -2.12
N ILE A 209 -3.79 -20.33 -1.63
CA ILE A 209 -3.29 -21.38 -0.73
C ILE A 209 -2.20 -22.20 -1.43
N HIS A 210 -2.43 -22.61 -2.68
CA HIS A 210 -1.42 -23.35 -3.44
C HIS A 210 -0.11 -22.55 -3.53
N THR A 211 -0.20 -21.29 -3.97
CA THR A 211 0.96 -20.39 -4.08
C THR A 211 1.72 -20.29 -2.76
N ALA A 212 1.01 -20.06 -1.65
CA ALA A 212 1.61 -19.95 -0.32
C ALA A 212 2.40 -21.18 0.10
N VAL A 213 1.79 -22.35 -0.08
CA VAL A 213 2.37 -23.63 0.34
C VAL A 213 3.60 -23.95 -0.50
N GLN A 214 3.58 -23.66 -1.80
CA GLN A 214 4.76 -23.85 -2.64
C GLN A 214 5.88 -22.87 -2.27
N THR A 215 5.56 -21.60 -2.00
CA THR A 215 6.55 -20.62 -1.52
C THR A 215 7.16 -21.03 -0.17
N GLU A 216 6.34 -21.51 0.77
CA GLU A 216 6.83 -22.00 2.06
C GLU A 216 7.78 -23.18 1.88
N LYS A 217 7.40 -24.17 1.05
CA LYS A 217 8.27 -25.31 0.72
C LYS A 217 9.59 -24.87 0.08
N ALA A 218 9.54 -23.93 -0.85
CA ALA A 218 10.73 -23.36 -1.50
C ALA A 218 11.69 -22.73 -0.49
N VAL A 219 11.17 -21.87 0.40
CA VAL A 219 11.97 -21.23 1.47
C VAL A 219 12.59 -22.28 2.40
N ARG A 220 11.83 -23.31 2.79
CA ARG A 220 12.33 -24.39 3.65
C ARG A 220 13.39 -25.26 2.95
N LYS A 221 13.27 -25.51 1.64
CA LYS A 221 14.26 -26.25 0.84
C LYS A 221 15.63 -25.55 0.83
N MET A 222 15.65 -24.22 0.94
CA MET A 222 16.87 -23.42 1.07
C MET A 222 17.48 -23.46 2.49
N GLY A 223 16.92 -24.24 3.42
CA GLY A 223 17.38 -24.32 4.80
C GLY A 223 17.00 -23.11 5.66
N ILE A 224 16.18 -22.19 5.14
CA ILE A 224 15.72 -21.01 5.88
C ILE A 224 14.59 -21.43 6.83
N THR A 225 14.78 -21.25 8.13
CA THR A 225 13.77 -21.55 9.17
C THR A 225 12.98 -20.31 9.60
N ALA A 226 13.34 -19.14 9.08
CA ALA A 226 12.68 -17.86 9.37
C ALA A 226 11.17 -17.89 9.07
N PRO A 227 10.36 -17.05 9.75
CA PRO A 227 8.96 -16.84 9.39
C PRO A 227 8.85 -16.28 7.97
N LEU A 228 7.85 -16.79 7.24
CA LEU A 228 7.42 -16.29 5.95
C LEU A 228 6.15 -15.46 6.14
N VAL A 229 6.23 -14.18 5.79
CA VAL A 229 5.09 -13.25 5.83
C VAL A 229 4.68 -12.83 4.42
N VAL A 230 3.41 -12.50 4.26
CA VAL A 230 2.81 -12.09 2.99
C VAL A 230 2.38 -10.63 3.11
N MET A 231 2.73 -9.85 2.09
CA MET A 231 2.37 -8.44 2.00
C MET A 231 0.85 -8.27 1.87
N ARG A 232 0.30 -7.35 2.66
CA ARG A 232 -1.11 -6.97 2.68
C ARG A 232 -1.35 -5.75 1.79
N SER A 233 -2.60 -5.58 1.41
CA SER A 233 -3.14 -4.53 0.56
C SER A 233 -3.17 -3.16 1.22
N ASP A 234 -2.96 -3.10 2.53
CA ASP A 234 -3.01 -1.91 3.39
C ASP A 234 -1.62 -1.43 3.84
N GLY A 235 -0.55 -1.96 3.24
CA GLY A 235 0.84 -1.56 3.52
C GLY A 235 1.52 -2.35 4.63
N GLY A 236 0.81 -3.26 5.31
CA GLY A 236 1.39 -4.17 6.29
C GLY A 236 1.70 -5.56 5.73
N ALA A 237 2.01 -6.50 6.62
CA ALA A 237 2.20 -7.91 6.33
C ALA A 237 1.37 -8.78 7.28
N MET A 238 1.06 -10.00 6.85
CA MET A 238 0.40 -11.04 7.63
C MET A 238 1.16 -12.35 7.52
N ASP A 239 0.96 -13.26 8.48
CA ASP A 239 1.48 -14.61 8.37
C ASP A 239 0.69 -15.45 7.35
N ILE A 240 1.23 -16.63 7.01
CA ILE A 240 0.61 -17.56 6.07
C ILE A 240 -0.76 -18.07 6.55
N ASN A 241 -0.97 -18.26 7.85
CA ASN A 241 -2.23 -18.78 8.38
C ASN A 241 -3.35 -17.75 8.25
N GLU A 242 -3.06 -16.47 8.47
CA GLU A 242 -4.01 -15.40 8.24
C GLU A 242 -4.30 -15.20 6.75
N MET A 243 -3.28 -15.30 5.90
CA MET A 243 -3.48 -15.27 4.45
C MET A 243 -4.34 -16.44 3.96
N LYS A 244 -4.22 -17.65 4.54
CA LYS A 244 -5.09 -18.80 4.23
C LYS A 244 -6.56 -18.57 4.60
N LYS A 245 -6.90 -17.57 5.41
CA LYS A 245 -8.28 -17.19 5.72
C LYS A 245 -8.75 -16.02 4.86
N ARG A 246 -7.88 -15.02 4.68
CA ARG A 246 -8.19 -13.74 4.04
C ARG A 246 -7.22 -13.43 2.89
N PRO A 247 -7.08 -14.29 1.86
CA PRO A 247 -6.21 -13.99 0.72
C PRO A 247 -6.61 -12.69 -0.02
N ILE A 248 -7.86 -12.24 0.14
CA ILE A 248 -8.34 -10.97 -0.39
C ILE A 248 -7.54 -9.76 0.13
N LEU A 249 -6.87 -9.87 1.28
CA LEU A 249 -5.94 -8.85 1.77
C LEU A 249 -4.63 -8.79 0.97
N THR A 250 -4.41 -9.64 -0.05
CA THR A 250 -3.21 -9.57 -0.91
C THR A 250 -3.44 -8.76 -2.19
N LEU A 251 -4.64 -8.21 -2.38
CA LEU A 251 -4.95 -7.33 -3.51
C LEU A 251 -4.02 -6.12 -3.51
N LEU A 252 -3.42 -5.78 -4.66
CA LEU A 252 -2.50 -4.64 -4.75
C LEU A 252 -1.28 -4.74 -3.81
N SER A 253 -0.87 -5.95 -3.40
CA SER A 253 0.24 -6.14 -2.46
C SER A 253 1.59 -5.63 -3.00
N GLY A 254 1.81 -5.65 -4.33
CA GLY A 254 2.99 -5.05 -4.97
C GLY A 254 3.06 -3.53 -4.73
N PRO A 255 2.07 -2.74 -5.21
CA PRO A 255 1.99 -1.31 -4.91
C PRO A 255 2.04 -1.00 -3.41
N ALA A 256 1.42 -1.84 -2.58
CA ALA A 256 1.50 -1.69 -1.13
C ALA A 256 2.92 -1.84 -0.59
N ALA A 257 3.70 -2.77 -1.16
CA ALA A 257 5.11 -2.92 -0.81
C ALA A 257 5.90 -1.67 -1.22
N GLY A 258 5.69 -1.15 -2.44
CA GLY A 258 6.32 0.11 -2.88
C GLY A 258 6.05 1.27 -1.90
N VAL A 259 4.80 1.44 -1.46
CA VAL A 259 4.44 2.47 -0.46
C VAL A 259 5.10 2.22 0.89
N ALA A 260 5.14 0.96 1.35
CA ALA A 260 5.84 0.60 2.60
C ALA A 260 7.34 0.93 2.52
N ALA A 261 7.96 0.69 1.37
CA ALA A 261 9.35 1.07 1.13
C ALA A 261 9.52 2.60 1.18
N ALA A 262 8.61 3.37 0.57
CA ALA A 262 8.65 4.83 0.61
C ALA A 262 8.57 5.38 2.04
N LEU A 263 7.67 4.84 2.87
CA LEU A 263 7.55 5.21 4.28
C LEU A 263 8.84 4.97 5.05
N MET A 264 9.52 3.85 4.79
CA MET A 264 10.69 3.45 5.56
C MET A 264 12.01 4.06 5.04
N ALA A 265 12.18 4.13 3.72
CA ALA A 265 13.39 4.60 3.07
C ALA A 265 13.42 6.14 2.96
N ALA A 266 12.37 6.75 2.39
CA ALA A 266 12.29 8.19 2.21
C ALA A 266 11.80 8.94 3.47
N LYS A 267 11.35 8.20 4.50
CA LYS A 267 10.87 8.73 5.80
C LYS A 267 9.88 9.89 5.58
N ILE A 268 8.98 9.68 4.64
CA ILE A 268 7.99 10.65 4.23
C ILE A 268 6.82 10.66 5.21
N SER A 269 6.55 11.83 5.79
CA SER A 269 5.33 12.08 6.56
C SER A 269 4.18 12.44 5.63
N ASP A 270 4.42 13.34 4.66
CA ASP A 270 3.38 13.87 3.80
C ASP A 270 3.88 13.99 2.36
N GLY A 271 3.08 13.52 1.41
CA GLY A 271 3.35 13.68 -0.01
C GLY A 271 2.80 12.54 -0.86
N VAL A 272 3.35 12.37 -2.05
CA VAL A 272 2.83 11.43 -3.05
C VAL A 272 3.92 10.48 -3.48
N PHE A 273 3.63 9.19 -3.40
CA PHE A 273 4.48 8.13 -3.91
C PHE A 273 4.03 7.73 -5.32
N LEU A 274 4.97 7.63 -6.24
CA LEU A 274 4.78 7.18 -7.60
C LEU A 274 5.67 5.96 -7.84
N GLU A 275 5.07 4.78 -7.94
CA GLU A 275 5.76 3.59 -8.43
C GLU A 275 5.59 3.50 -9.94
N VAL A 276 6.67 3.75 -10.67
CA VAL A 276 6.67 3.77 -12.13
C VAL A 276 7.36 2.51 -12.66
N GLY A 277 6.58 1.63 -13.27
CA GLY A 277 7.08 0.43 -13.92
C GLY A 277 7.43 0.62 -15.41
N GLY A 278 7.39 -0.48 -16.15
CA GLY A 278 7.46 -0.48 -17.62
C GLY A 278 6.11 -0.29 -18.30
N THR A 279 5.01 -0.58 -17.60
CA THR A 279 3.65 -0.63 -18.18
C THR A 279 2.68 0.34 -17.51
N SER A 280 2.73 0.45 -16.20
CA SER A 280 1.86 1.31 -15.40
C SER A 280 2.64 2.21 -14.44
N THR A 281 1.95 3.24 -13.95
CA THR A 281 2.34 4.03 -12.78
C THR A 281 1.27 3.88 -11.71
N ASP A 282 1.66 3.48 -10.51
CA ASP A 282 0.81 3.40 -9.33
C ASP A 282 1.07 4.63 -8.44
N ILE A 283 0.03 5.40 -8.16
CA ILE A 283 0.11 6.66 -7.43
C ILE A 283 -0.63 6.53 -6.10
N SER A 284 0.04 6.81 -5.00
CA SER A 284 -0.57 6.81 -3.66
C SER A 284 -0.15 8.02 -2.84
N CYS A 285 -1.02 8.43 -1.93
CA CYS A 285 -0.82 9.56 -1.04
C CYS A 285 -0.38 9.07 0.34
N ILE A 286 0.58 9.74 0.96
CA ILE A 286 1.03 9.49 2.33
C ILE A 286 0.68 10.74 3.16
N VAL A 287 0.03 10.52 4.31
CA VAL A 287 -0.48 11.57 5.20
C VAL A 287 -0.07 11.21 6.63
N ASN A 288 0.61 12.13 7.33
CA ASN A 288 1.09 11.94 8.70
C ASN A 288 1.88 10.63 8.93
N GLY A 289 2.68 10.22 7.95
CA GLY A 289 3.48 8.98 8.01
C GLY A 289 2.67 7.70 7.82
N HIS A 290 1.42 7.82 7.38
CA HIS A 290 0.54 6.70 7.09
C HIS A 290 0.11 6.71 5.62
N PRO A 291 0.03 5.54 4.98
CA PRO A 291 -0.44 5.46 3.62
C PRO A 291 -1.95 5.73 3.59
N SER A 292 -2.43 6.41 2.54
CA SER A 292 -3.86 6.65 2.41
C SER A 292 -4.58 5.34 2.09
N ILE A 293 -5.70 5.10 2.77
CA ILE A 293 -6.53 3.90 2.59
C ILE A 293 -7.90 4.27 2.03
N LYS A 294 -8.53 3.32 1.34
CA LYS A 294 -9.93 3.39 0.91
C LYS A 294 -10.55 2.00 0.92
N MET A 295 -11.87 1.97 0.88
CA MET A 295 -12.62 0.73 0.76
C MET A 295 -12.39 0.10 -0.62
N ALA A 296 -12.10 -1.19 -0.63
CA ALA A 296 -11.79 -1.95 -1.83
C ALA A 296 -13.00 -2.08 -2.75
N GLN A 297 -12.72 -2.23 -4.05
CA GLN A 297 -13.73 -2.43 -5.07
C GLN A 297 -13.25 -3.48 -6.09
N VAL A 298 -14.14 -4.41 -6.45
CA VAL A 298 -13.93 -5.40 -7.50
C VAL A 298 -15.15 -5.39 -8.43
N GLY A 299 -14.93 -5.23 -9.74
CA GLY A 299 -15.99 -5.10 -10.75
C GLY A 299 -17.12 -4.14 -10.37
N GLY A 300 -16.78 -2.96 -9.83
CA GLY A 300 -17.78 -1.98 -9.39
C GLY A 300 -18.43 -2.27 -8.03
N HIS A 301 -18.20 -3.45 -7.45
CA HIS A 301 -18.74 -3.81 -6.14
C HIS A 301 -17.80 -3.42 -5.00
N ARG A 302 -18.31 -2.54 -4.14
CA ARG A 302 -17.72 -2.18 -2.85
C ARG A 302 -17.64 -3.40 -1.91
N LEU A 303 -16.48 -3.60 -1.29
CA LEU A 303 -16.18 -4.71 -0.38
C LEU A 303 -16.06 -4.23 1.06
N TYR A 304 -16.19 -5.14 2.04
CA TYR A 304 -15.92 -4.85 3.45
C TYR A 304 -14.46 -5.13 3.79
N LEU A 305 -13.57 -4.41 3.11
CA LEU A 305 -12.13 -4.48 3.30
C LEU A 305 -11.53 -3.17 2.80
N ASP A 306 -10.51 -2.69 3.50
CA ASP A 306 -9.75 -1.52 3.08
C ASP A 306 -8.44 -1.93 2.40
N THR A 307 -8.08 -1.18 1.36
CA THR A 307 -6.80 -1.26 0.66
C THR A 307 -6.15 0.10 0.64
N LEU A 308 -4.87 0.16 0.27
CA LEU A 308 -4.26 1.42 -0.12
C LEU A 308 -5.08 2.11 -1.20
N ASP A 309 -5.20 3.43 -1.08
CA ASP A 309 -5.71 4.30 -2.13
C ASP A 309 -4.63 4.48 -3.18
N VAL A 310 -4.54 3.48 -4.04
CA VAL A 310 -3.69 3.47 -5.23
C VAL A 310 -4.53 3.84 -6.44
N ARG A 311 -3.98 4.71 -7.28
CA ARG A 311 -4.52 5.08 -8.59
C ARG A 311 -3.52 4.61 -9.66
N THR A 312 -3.91 3.60 -10.41
CA THR A 312 -3.08 3.00 -11.47
C THR A 312 -3.37 3.67 -12.81
N LEU A 313 -2.32 4.14 -13.48
CA LEU A 313 -2.37 4.71 -14.82
C LEU A 313 -1.60 3.81 -15.79
N GLY A 314 -2.11 3.64 -17.02
CA GLY A 314 -1.43 2.91 -18.11
C GLY A 314 -0.27 3.70 -18.76
N ILE A 315 0.45 4.49 -17.98
CA ILE A 315 1.55 5.36 -18.43
C ILE A 315 2.73 5.09 -17.53
N ALA A 316 3.89 4.81 -18.12
CA ALA A 316 5.07 4.31 -17.44
C ALA A 316 6.31 4.57 -18.30
N GLY A 317 7.45 3.92 -18.01
CA GLY A 317 8.67 4.07 -18.82
C GLY A 317 8.58 3.39 -20.20
N GLY A 318 7.78 2.34 -20.36
CA GLY A 318 7.64 1.61 -21.63
C GLY A 318 6.47 2.01 -22.48
N SER A 319 5.74 3.06 -22.09
CA SER A 319 4.50 3.44 -22.76
C SER A 319 4.77 3.95 -24.17
N LEU A 320 3.90 3.54 -25.09
CA LEU A 320 3.92 3.97 -26.48
C LEU A 320 3.09 5.24 -26.61
N PHE A 321 3.54 6.18 -27.44
CA PHE A 321 2.71 7.31 -27.82
C PHE A 321 1.74 6.91 -28.93
N ARG A 322 0.57 7.56 -28.94
CA ARG A 322 -0.46 7.39 -29.97
C ARG A 322 -0.43 8.56 -30.94
N ILE A 323 -0.66 8.26 -32.22
CA ILE A 323 -0.82 9.26 -33.26
C ILE A 323 -2.22 9.20 -33.88
N ASN A 324 -2.77 10.37 -34.18
CA ASN A 324 -4.02 10.48 -34.91
C ASN A 324 -3.82 10.35 -36.44
N ALA A 325 -4.92 10.44 -37.20
CA ALA A 325 -4.90 10.38 -38.67
C ALA A 325 -4.04 11.48 -39.33
N HIS A 326 -3.75 12.57 -38.63
CA HIS A 326 -2.89 13.67 -39.08
C HIS A 326 -1.44 13.55 -38.58
N LYS A 327 -1.04 12.36 -38.09
CA LYS A 327 0.29 12.10 -37.52
C LYS A 327 0.67 13.02 -36.35
N HIS A 328 -0.33 13.51 -35.62
CA HIS A 328 -0.11 14.28 -34.40
C HIS A 328 -0.14 13.36 -33.19
N VAL A 329 0.76 13.57 -32.23
CA VAL A 329 0.75 12.89 -30.93
C VAL A 329 -0.53 13.29 -30.19
N GLU A 330 -1.42 12.33 -29.94
CA GLU A 330 -2.69 12.55 -29.25
C GLU A 330 -2.69 12.06 -27.80
N GLY A 331 -1.69 11.29 -27.41
CA GLY A 331 -1.55 10.79 -26.05
C GLY A 331 -0.44 9.76 -25.89
N VAL A 332 -0.27 9.27 -24.67
CA VAL A 332 0.70 8.23 -24.29
C VAL A 332 -0.04 7.12 -23.55
N GLY A 333 0.34 5.87 -23.82
CA GLY A 333 -0.35 4.69 -23.31
C GLY A 333 -1.68 4.39 -24.03
N PRO A 334 -2.51 3.47 -23.50
CA PRO A 334 -2.22 2.59 -22.37
C PRO A 334 -1.24 1.45 -22.73
N ARG A 335 -0.92 1.28 -24.02
CA ARG A 335 -0.05 0.19 -24.48
C ARG A 335 1.41 0.47 -24.16
N SER A 336 2.16 -0.59 -23.84
CA SER A 336 3.61 -0.54 -23.59
C SER A 336 4.36 -1.47 -24.54
N ALA A 337 5.65 -1.21 -24.75
CA ALA A 337 6.50 -1.97 -25.67
C ALA A 337 6.51 -3.47 -25.38
N HIS A 338 6.67 -3.87 -24.12
CA HIS A 338 6.69 -5.28 -23.72
C HIS A 338 5.38 -6.01 -24.08
N ILE A 339 4.22 -5.38 -23.82
CA ILE A 339 2.91 -5.96 -24.14
C ILE A 339 2.70 -6.04 -25.66
N ALA A 340 3.27 -5.11 -26.42
CA ALA A 340 3.22 -5.11 -27.88
C ALA A 340 4.25 -6.05 -28.54
N GLY A 341 5.08 -6.76 -27.77
CA GLY A 341 6.15 -7.60 -28.31
C GLY A 341 7.27 -6.81 -28.98
N LEU A 342 7.46 -5.54 -28.61
CA LEU A 342 8.46 -4.63 -29.16
C LEU A 342 9.59 -4.39 -28.17
N LYS A 343 10.80 -4.21 -28.71
CA LYS A 343 11.95 -3.76 -27.92
C LYS A 343 11.96 -2.24 -27.76
N TYR A 344 12.58 -1.78 -26.70
CA TYR A 344 12.84 -0.35 -26.47
C TYR A 344 13.99 0.07 -27.37
N SER A 345 13.94 1.28 -27.93
CA SER A 345 15.03 1.77 -28.79
C SER A 345 16.32 2.02 -28.00
N ALA A 346 16.19 2.39 -26.73
CA ALA A 346 17.26 2.57 -25.76
C ALA A 346 17.97 1.26 -25.41
N PHE A 347 17.32 0.11 -25.62
CA PHE A 347 17.85 -1.22 -25.31
C PHE A 347 17.74 -2.13 -26.54
N PRO A 348 18.49 -1.83 -27.63
CA PRO A 348 18.28 -2.50 -28.90
C PRO A 348 18.69 -3.98 -28.88
N GLY A 349 19.53 -4.37 -27.91
CA GLY A 349 20.13 -5.69 -27.80
C GLY A 349 21.41 -5.80 -28.63
N ALA A 350 21.73 -7.00 -29.11
CA ALA A 350 22.97 -7.27 -29.84
C ALA A 350 23.07 -6.61 -31.22
N LYS A 351 21.96 -6.18 -31.81
CA LYS A 351 21.91 -5.50 -33.11
C LYS A 351 21.35 -4.08 -32.93
N PRO A 352 22.11 -3.02 -33.26
CA PRO A 352 21.62 -1.65 -33.17
C PRO A 352 20.61 -1.35 -34.28
N ILE A 353 19.77 -0.33 -34.07
CA ILE A 353 18.84 0.16 -35.09
C ILE A 353 19.63 0.75 -36.25
N THR A 354 19.32 0.35 -37.49
CA THR A 354 20.02 0.86 -38.67
C THR A 354 19.35 2.10 -39.26
N GLU A 355 20.06 2.85 -40.12
CA GLU A 355 19.47 3.97 -40.90
C GLU A 355 18.42 3.50 -41.92
N LYS A 356 18.41 2.21 -42.25
CA LYS A 356 17.45 1.62 -43.19
C LYS A 356 16.12 1.23 -42.53
N ALA A 357 16.04 1.34 -41.20
CA ALA A 357 14.84 0.97 -40.48
C ALA A 357 13.66 1.84 -40.88
N ALA A 358 12.50 1.22 -41.05
CA ALA A 358 11.28 1.87 -41.48
C ALA A 358 10.29 2.01 -40.31
N ILE A 359 9.61 3.15 -40.24
CA ILE A 359 8.48 3.32 -39.33
C ILE A 359 7.25 2.63 -39.91
N LYS A 360 6.62 1.75 -39.14
CA LYS A 360 5.34 1.13 -39.48
C LYS A 360 4.30 1.41 -38.41
N MET A 361 3.10 1.76 -38.84
CA MET A 361 1.95 1.87 -37.95
C MET A 361 1.33 0.50 -37.71
N PHE A 362 0.90 0.22 -36.47
CA PHE A 362 0.29 -1.06 -36.14
C PHE A 362 -0.85 -0.92 -35.13
N SER A 363 -1.72 -1.94 -35.09
CA SER A 363 -2.74 -2.15 -34.08
C SER A 363 -2.27 -3.23 -33.10
N PRO A 364 -2.28 -3.00 -31.78
CA PRO A 364 -1.84 -4.00 -30.80
C PRO A 364 -2.81 -5.17 -30.65
N GLY A 365 -4.08 -4.99 -31.04
CA GLY A 365 -5.11 -6.02 -31.01
C GLY A 365 -6.11 -5.85 -32.15
N ALA A 366 -6.89 -6.91 -32.44
CA ALA A 366 -7.83 -6.94 -33.56
C ALA A 366 -8.90 -5.84 -33.53
N ASN A 367 -9.21 -5.31 -32.34
CA ASN A 367 -10.20 -4.25 -32.11
C ASN A 367 -9.56 -2.93 -31.67
N GLU A 368 -8.24 -2.77 -31.80
CA GLU A 368 -7.52 -1.55 -31.41
C GLU A 368 -7.17 -0.68 -32.62
N PRO A 369 -7.25 0.65 -32.49
CA PRO A 369 -6.92 1.55 -33.58
C PRO A 369 -5.44 1.42 -33.98
N GLN A 370 -5.17 1.61 -35.28
CA GLN A 370 -3.81 1.65 -35.83
C GLN A 370 -3.18 3.00 -35.51
N CYS A 371 -2.84 3.24 -34.25
CA CYS A 371 -2.32 4.53 -33.77
C CYS A 371 -0.93 4.44 -33.14
N TYR A 372 -0.29 3.27 -33.16
CA TYR A 372 1.04 3.05 -32.60
C TYR A 372 2.10 2.88 -33.67
N THR A 373 3.35 3.16 -33.34
CA THR A 373 4.49 3.05 -34.27
C THR A 373 5.50 2.00 -33.83
N SER A 374 6.05 1.29 -34.80
CA SER A 374 7.18 0.38 -34.66
C SER A 374 8.29 0.81 -35.61
N ILE A 375 9.53 0.54 -35.22
CA ILE A 375 10.75 0.76 -35.98
C ILE A 375 11.25 -0.63 -36.38
N GLU A 376 11.22 -0.95 -37.67
CA GLU A 376 11.51 -2.31 -38.15
C GLU A 376 12.64 -2.31 -39.18
N ASP A 377 13.59 -3.24 -39.02
CA ASP A 377 14.56 -3.64 -40.03
C ASP A 377 14.84 -5.16 -39.94
N ASP A 378 15.77 -5.67 -40.75
CA ASP A 378 16.16 -7.10 -40.75
C ASP A 378 16.76 -7.57 -39.41
N GLY A 379 17.14 -6.64 -38.53
CA GLY A 379 17.71 -6.90 -37.21
C GLY A 379 16.67 -7.06 -36.10
N GLY A 380 15.44 -6.59 -36.28
CA GLY A 380 14.39 -6.70 -35.27
C GLY A 380 13.28 -5.65 -35.35
N LYS A 381 12.50 -5.59 -34.27
CA LYS A 381 11.39 -4.64 -34.09
C LYS A 381 11.55 -3.87 -32.78
N TRP A 382 11.60 -2.56 -32.89
CA TRP A 382 11.70 -1.63 -31.77
C TRP A 382 10.56 -0.62 -31.82
N THR A 383 10.52 0.27 -30.84
CA THR A 383 9.59 1.40 -30.81
C THR A 383 10.17 2.53 -29.98
N PHE A 384 9.70 3.75 -30.21
CA PHE A 384 10.10 4.93 -29.45
C PHE A 384 9.14 5.13 -28.28
N THR A 385 9.66 4.93 -27.08
CA THR A 385 8.96 4.93 -25.79
C THR A 385 9.20 6.22 -25.01
N THR A 386 8.52 6.37 -23.88
CA THR A 386 8.76 7.46 -22.92
C THR A 386 10.15 7.37 -22.26
N THR A 387 10.70 6.17 -22.08
CA THR A 387 12.12 6.00 -21.67
C THR A 387 13.07 6.55 -22.74
N ASP A 388 12.77 6.32 -24.02
CA ASP A 388 13.57 6.86 -25.12
C ASP A 388 13.50 8.40 -25.15
N ALA A 389 12.30 8.96 -24.94
CA ALA A 389 12.10 10.40 -24.84
C ALA A 389 12.90 11.02 -23.67
N ALA A 390 12.90 10.38 -22.49
CA ALA A 390 13.67 10.84 -21.34
C ALA A 390 15.18 10.74 -21.53
N ASN A 391 15.68 9.67 -22.18
CA ASN A 391 17.07 9.56 -22.60
C ASN A 391 17.46 10.69 -23.57
N PHE A 392 16.61 10.95 -24.58
CA PHE A 392 16.86 12.00 -25.57
C PHE A 392 16.94 13.40 -24.93
N ALA A 393 16.01 13.69 -24.02
CA ALA A 393 15.93 14.96 -23.31
C ALA A 393 17.02 15.13 -22.22
N GLY A 394 17.83 14.10 -21.94
CA GLY A 394 18.86 14.14 -20.90
C GLY A 394 18.28 14.24 -19.48
N LEU A 395 17.08 13.70 -19.25
CA LEU A 395 16.40 13.76 -17.95
C LEU A 395 16.91 12.70 -16.96
N LEU A 396 17.55 11.64 -17.46
CA LEU A 396 17.95 10.49 -16.65
C LEU A 396 19.34 10.72 -16.00
N PRO A 397 19.51 10.38 -14.72
CA PRO A 397 20.81 10.45 -14.05
C PRO A 397 21.90 9.59 -14.72
N GLU A 398 23.15 10.05 -14.55
CA GLU A 398 24.39 9.25 -14.44
C GLU A 398 24.29 7.75 -14.76
N ASN A 399 23.99 7.02 -13.69
CA ASN A 399 23.99 5.56 -13.57
C ASN A 399 22.56 5.01 -13.46
N ASP A 400 21.59 5.69 -14.05
CA ASP A 400 20.19 5.30 -13.94
C ASP A 400 19.88 3.99 -14.69
N TYR A 401 19.03 3.14 -14.09
CA TYR A 401 18.60 1.87 -14.69
C TYR A 401 17.93 2.04 -16.06
N SER A 402 17.24 3.16 -16.29
CA SER A 402 16.56 3.47 -17.55
C SER A 402 17.47 4.13 -18.60
N ARG A 403 18.75 4.39 -18.26
CA ARG A 403 19.70 4.97 -19.21
C ARG A 403 20.14 3.90 -20.22
N GLY A 404 19.93 4.18 -21.51
CA GLY A 404 20.24 3.25 -22.60
C GLY A 404 21.21 3.79 -23.63
N ASP A 405 21.25 3.14 -24.79
CA ASP A 405 22.13 3.52 -25.90
C ASP A 405 21.65 4.82 -26.57
N LEU A 406 22.29 5.94 -26.22
CA LEU A 406 21.91 7.26 -26.71
C LEU A 406 21.99 7.40 -28.23
N ALA A 407 22.89 6.65 -28.89
CA ALA A 407 23.00 6.65 -30.35
C ALA A 407 21.74 6.05 -31.00
N SER A 408 21.26 4.90 -30.49
CA SER A 408 20.02 4.27 -30.93
C SER A 408 18.81 5.14 -30.60
N VAL A 409 18.75 5.77 -29.43
CA VAL A 409 17.68 6.70 -29.06
C VAL A 409 17.61 7.89 -30.03
N LYS A 410 18.74 8.56 -30.31
CA LYS A 410 18.78 9.70 -31.25
C LYS A 410 18.37 9.29 -32.66
N ARG A 411 18.77 8.11 -33.10
CA ARG A 411 18.39 7.55 -34.41
C ARG A 411 16.90 7.24 -34.48
N ALA A 412 16.36 6.60 -33.46
CA ALA A 412 14.94 6.29 -33.37
C ALA A 412 14.08 7.57 -33.29
N ALA A 413 14.53 8.58 -32.54
CA ALA A 413 13.89 9.89 -32.47
C ALA A 413 13.88 10.59 -33.85
N LYS A 414 15.00 10.52 -34.59
CA LYS A 414 15.10 11.05 -35.95
C LYS A 414 14.14 10.36 -36.91
N LEU A 415 14.19 9.02 -36.99
CA LEU A 415 13.32 8.24 -37.89
C LEU A 415 11.83 8.50 -37.58
N THR A 416 11.48 8.56 -36.31
CA THR A 416 10.11 8.82 -35.86
C THR A 416 9.69 10.26 -36.15
N GLY A 417 10.56 11.25 -35.87
CA GLY A 417 10.31 12.65 -36.17
C GLY A 417 10.11 12.90 -37.67
N ASP A 418 10.99 12.34 -38.51
CA ASP A 418 10.89 12.42 -39.98
C ASP A 418 9.57 11.82 -40.48
N PHE A 419 9.15 10.69 -39.92
CA PHE A 419 7.87 10.06 -40.27
C PHE A 419 6.65 10.94 -39.94
N LEU A 420 6.73 11.71 -38.85
CA LEU A 420 5.69 12.62 -38.38
C LEU A 420 5.80 14.04 -38.94
N GLY A 421 6.89 14.36 -39.64
CA GLY A 421 7.16 15.70 -40.19
C GLY A 421 7.54 16.74 -39.12
N ILE A 422 8.17 16.32 -38.02
CA ILE A 422 8.61 17.20 -36.92
C ILE A 422 10.05 16.89 -36.49
N THR A 423 10.69 17.82 -35.77
CA THR A 423 12.02 17.56 -35.22
C THR A 423 11.97 16.55 -34.07
N PRO A 424 13.07 15.83 -33.79
CA PRO A 424 13.20 14.97 -32.62
C PRO A 424 12.87 15.67 -31.30
N GLU A 425 13.28 16.92 -31.13
CA GLU A 425 13.01 17.72 -29.93
C GLU A 425 11.50 17.96 -29.76
N THR A 426 10.83 18.36 -30.84
CA THR A 426 9.37 18.60 -30.84
C THR A 426 8.61 17.30 -30.55
N LEU A 427 9.07 16.17 -31.10
CA LEU A 427 8.51 14.85 -30.81
C LEU A 427 8.60 14.53 -29.31
N VAL A 428 9.78 14.69 -28.73
CA VAL A 428 10.05 14.39 -27.32
C VAL A 428 9.22 15.29 -26.40
N ASP A 429 9.16 16.59 -26.67
CA ASP A 429 8.35 17.53 -25.89
C ASP A 429 6.87 17.12 -25.91
N ARG A 430 6.31 16.82 -27.08
CA ARG A 430 4.91 16.39 -27.20
C ARG A 430 4.60 15.09 -26.45
N ILE A 431 5.52 14.12 -26.51
CA ILE A 431 5.37 12.85 -25.78
C ILE A 431 5.41 13.09 -24.28
N MET A 432 6.42 13.83 -23.79
CA MET A 432 6.58 14.08 -22.35
C MET A 432 5.44 14.91 -21.78
N GLU A 433 4.99 15.95 -22.48
CA GLU A 433 3.85 16.77 -22.04
C GLU A 433 2.53 15.99 -22.03
N SER A 434 2.26 15.24 -23.09
CA SER A 434 1.02 14.45 -23.21
C SER A 434 0.97 13.31 -22.18
N GLY A 435 2.11 12.67 -21.89
CA GLY A 435 2.20 11.60 -20.91
C GLY A 435 2.17 12.09 -19.45
N ALA A 436 2.73 13.28 -19.17
CA ALA A 436 2.71 13.84 -17.83
C ALA A 436 1.32 14.34 -17.42
N LYS A 437 0.51 14.85 -18.36
CA LYS A 437 -0.82 15.41 -18.10
C LYS A 437 -1.71 14.51 -17.21
N PRO A 438 -1.98 13.24 -17.54
CA PRO A 438 -2.81 12.37 -16.70
C PRO A 438 -2.16 12.08 -15.33
N ILE A 439 -0.83 11.96 -15.24
CA ILE A 439 -0.13 11.80 -13.95
C ILE A 439 -0.37 13.04 -13.08
N ILE A 440 -0.16 14.24 -13.63
CA ILE A 440 -0.38 15.53 -12.93
C ILE A 440 -1.84 15.65 -12.47
N THR A 441 -2.80 15.28 -13.31
CA THR A 441 -4.23 15.29 -12.95
C THR A 441 -4.50 14.39 -11.75
N THR A 442 -4.05 13.13 -11.79
CA THR A 442 -4.27 12.18 -10.68
C THR A 442 -3.56 12.60 -9.40
N VAL A 443 -2.32 13.11 -9.49
CA VAL A 443 -1.62 13.66 -8.32
C VAL A 443 -2.40 14.84 -7.74
N SER A 444 -2.88 15.76 -8.57
CA SER A 444 -3.64 16.93 -8.13
C SER A 444 -4.97 16.55 -7.46
N GLU A 445 -5.69 15.56 -8.01
CA GLU A 445 -6.92 15.01 -7.43
C GLU A 445 -6.65 14.42 -6.04
N LEU A 446 -5.64 13.56 -5.90
CA LEU A 446 -5.27 12.96 -4.60
C LEU A 446 -4.88 14.02 -3.57
N LEU A 447 -4.07 15.01 -3.95
CA LEU A 447 -3.66 16.10 -3.06
C LEU A 447 -4.86 16.91 -2.57
N SER A 448 -5.84 17.16 -3.46
CA SER A 448 -7.08 17.86 -3.13
C SER A 448 -7.99 17.03 -2.21
N GLU A 449 -8.20 15.75 -2.54
CA GLU A 449 -9.03 14.81 -1.76
C GLU A 449 -8.53 14.67 -0.31
N LYS A 450 -7.21 14.62 -0.11
CA LYS A 450 -6.59 14.42 1.21
C LYS A 450 -6.25 15.71 1.96
N LYS A 451 -6.51 16.89 1.36
CA LYS A 451 -6.26 18.21 1.96
C LYS A 451 -4.84 18.38 2.52
N LEU A 452 -3.84 17.84 1.81
CA LEU A 452 -2.44 17.92 2.23
C LEU A 452 -1.91 19.35 2.22
N ASP A 453 -1.05 19.67 3.19
CA ASP A 453 -0.35 20.95 3.23
C ASP A 453 0.66 21.05 2.09
N LYS A 454 0.42 22.01 1.19
CA LYS A 454 1.25 22.27 0.02
C LYS A 454 2.71 22.54 0.36
N ASP A 455 2.97 23.13 1.51
CA ASP A 455 4.33 23.47 1.93
C ASP A 455 5.12 22.22 2.39
N ARG A 456 4.47 21.07 2.58
CA ARG A 456 5.11 19.82 3.02
C ARG A 456 5.12 18.72 1.95
N ILE A 457 4.39 18.91 0.84
CA ILE A 457 4.33 17.94 -0.25
C ILE A 457 5.70 17.75 -0.89
N ARG A 458 6.06 16.49 -1.08
CA ARG A 458 7.11 16.02 -1.98
C ARG A 458 6.62 14.83 -2.79
N LEU A 459 7.17 14.65 -3.98
CA LEU A 459 6.93 13.47 -4.82
C LEU A 459 8.10 12.49 -4.65
N VAL A 460 7.79 11.27 -4.25
CA VAL A 460 8.79 10.21 -4.06
C VAL A 460 8.59 9.13 -5.11
N GLY A 461 9.68 8.75 -5.77
CA GLY A 461 9.68 7.82 -6.89
C GLY A 461 10.26 6.46 -6.56
N GLY A 462 9.56 5.41 -6.96
CA GLY A 462 10.05 4.03 -6.98
C GLY A 462 9.77 3.35 -8.32
N GLY A 463 10.36 2.19 -8.57
CA GLY A 463 10.20 1.42 -9.81
C GLY A 463 11.23 1.76 -10.88
N GLY A 464 11.38 0.87 -11.86
CA GLY A 464 12.41 0.99 -12.90
C GLY A 464 12.26 2.21 -13.82
N GLY A 465 11.05 2.75 -13.96
CA GLY A 465 10.75 3.93 -14.76
C GLY A 465 10.65 5.23 -13.94
N ALA A 466 10.97 5.23 -12.64
CA ALA A 466 10.75 6.39 -11.76
C ALA A 466 11.44 7.66 -12.28
N SER A 467 12.67 7.50 -12.78
CA SER A 467 13.49 8.58 -13.34
C SER A 467 12.89 9.25 -14.57
N VAL A 468 11.99 8.57 -15.29
CA VAL A 468 11.28 9.11 -16.46
C VAL A 468 10.25 10.16 -16.04
N TRP A 469 9.46 9.88 -14.98
CA TRP A 469 8.26 10.66 -14.68
C TRP A 469 8.35 11.51 -13.41
N VAL A 470 9.00 11.04 -12.35
CA VAL A 470 8.84 11.62 -11.01
C VAL A 470 9.37 13.05 -10.94
N HIS A 471 10.63 13.26 -11.34
CA HIS A 471 11.21 14.61 -11.41
C HIS A 471 10.51 15.48 -12.45
N TYR A 472 10.16 14.93 -13.61
CA TYR A 472 9.48 15.69 -14.67
C TYR A 472 8.13 16.25 -14.19
N VAL A 473 7.31 15.40 -13.57
CA VAL A 473 5.99 15.75 -13.02
C VAL A 473 6.15 16.72 -11.85
N ALA A 474 7.06 16.43 -10.91
CA ALA A 474 7.29 17.30 -9.75
C ALA A 474 7.73 18.71 -10.16
N ASN A 475 8.64 18.83 -11.15
CA ASN A 475 9.07 20.11 -11.70
C ASN A 475 7.91 20.87 -12.35
N LYS A 476 7.06 20.20 -13.14
CA LYS A 476 5.87 20.82 -13.75
C LYS A 476 4.85 21.29 -12.70
N MET A 477 4.77 20.62 -11.55
CA MET A 477 3.86 20.95 -10.46
C MET A 477 4.47 21.91 -9.42
N GLY A 478 5.78 22.18 -9.48
CA GLY A 478 6.48 23.04 -8.52
C GLY A 478 6.73 22.37 -7.15
N TYR A 479 6.86 21.04 -7.12
CA TYR A 479 7.13 20.28 -5.89
C TYR A 479 8.55 19.70 -5.88
N PRO A 480 9.17 19.53 -4.69
CA PRO A 480 10.38 18.73 -4.54
C PRO A 480 10.13 17.27 -4.96
N ALA A 481 11.16 16.63 -5.52
CA ALA A 481 11.14 15.22 -5.84
C ALA A 481 12.39 14.49 -5.36
N GLU A 482 12.20 13.23 -5.00
CA GLU A 482 13.24 12.31 -4.56
C GLU A 482 13.02 10.94 -5.22
N LEU A 483 14.08 10.31 -5.71
CA LEU A 483 14.06 8.91 -6.13
C LEU A 483 14.61 8.06 -5.01
N ILE A 484 13.92 6.97 -4.67
CA ILE A 484 14.40 6.06 -3.64
C ILE A 484 15.62 5.28 -4.17
N GLU A 485 16.62 5.08 -3.32
CA GLU A 485 17.76 4.22 -3.63
C GLU A 485 17.29 2.80 -3.99
N TYR A 486 17.89 2.19 -5.02
CA TYR A 486 17.45 0.91 -5.57
C TYR A 486 15.97 0.91 -6.04
N ALA A 487 15.45 2.04 -6.53
CA ALA A 487 14.10 2.18 -7.08
C ALA A 487 13.62 1.00 -7.96
N PRO A 488 14.43 0.39 -8.87
CA PRO A 488 13.97 -0.72 -9.70
C PRO A 488 13.47 -1.95 -8.95
N VAL A 489 13.87 -2.15 -7.70
CA VAL A 489 13.48 -3.28 -6.83
C VAL A 489 12.70 -2.83 -5.59
N ILE A 490 12.06 -1.65 -5.66
CA ILE A 490 11.42 -1.00 -4.51
C ILE A 490 10.38 -1.87 -3.82
N SER A 491 9.59 -2.63 -4.57
CA SER A 491 8.55 -3.50 -4.02
C SER A 491 9.13 -4.68 -3.25
N ALA A 492 10.26 -5.22 -3.68
CA ALA A 492 10.98 -6.24 -2.91
C ALA A 492 11.58 -5.65 -1.60
N ILE A 493 12.10 -4.42 -1.65
CA ILE A 493 12.56 -3.69 -0.44
C ILE A 493 11.39 -3.48 0.52
N GLY A 494 10.26 -3.01 0.01
CA GLY A 494 9.03 -2.82 0.76
C GLY A 494 8.56 -4.09 1.46
N ALA A 495 8.53 -5.21 0.74
CA ALA A 495 8.20 -6.50 1.31
C ALA A 495 9.18 -6.85 2.45
N ALA A 496 10.50 -6.73 2.23
CA ALA A 496 11.52 -7.04 3.25
C ALA A 496 11.35 -6.21 4.55
N MET A 497 10.87 -4.97 4.40
CA MET A 497 10.72 -4.00 5.49
C MET A 497 9.32 -3.99 6.11
N ALA A 498 8.35 -4.68 5.49
CA ALA A 498 6.95 -4.65 5.91
C ALA A 498 6.80 -5.08 7.38
N LEU A 499 6.00 -4.30 8.10
CA LEU A 499 5.62 -4.57 9.48
C LEU A 499 4.37 -5.45 9.50
N LEU A 500 4.25 -6.31 10.51
CA LEU A 500 2.99 -6.99 10.76
C LEU A 500 1.92 -5.94 11.04
N GLN A 501 0.74 -6.13 10.46
CA GLN A 501 -0.39 -5.22 10.65
C GLN A 501 -1.66 -6.02 10.81
N GLU A 502 -2.53 -5.58 11.72
CA GLU A 502 -3.88 -6.10 11.88
C GLU A 502 -4.86 -4.97 12.17
N THR A 503 -6.08 -5.13 11.66
CA THR A 503 -7.17 -4.17 11.86
C THR A 503 -8.37 -4.90 12.44
N VAL A 504 -8.88 -4.38 13.55
CA VAL A 504 -10.11 -4.83 14.19
C VAL A 504 -11.15 -3.73 14.03
N GLU A 505 -12.35 -4.13 13.64
CA GLU A 505 -13.46 -3.21 13.38
C GLU A 505 -14.72 -3.66 14.09
N ARG A 506 -15.48 -2.69 14.61
CA ARG A 506 -16.77 -2.94 15.25
C ARG A 506 -17.77 -1.89 14.77
N THR A 507 -18.99 -2.34 14.49
CA THR A 507 -20.10 -1.42 14.23
C THR A 507 -20.73 -1.02 15.57
N LEU A 508 -20.50 0.22 16.01
CA LEU A 508 -21.00 0.79 17.26
C LEU A 508 -21.62 2.16 16.98
N ILE A 509 -22.87 2.33 17.39
CA ILE A 509 -23.54 3.63 17.40
C ILE A 509 -23.24 4.26 18.76
N ASP A 510 -22.61 5.43 18.76
CA ASP A 510 -22.14 6.15 19.95
C ASP A 510 -21.26 5.29 20.89
N PRO A 511 -20.01 4.97 20.47
CA PRO A 511 -19.10 4.14 21.25
C PRO A 511 -18.81 4.74 22.63
N LYS A 512 -18.80 3.89 23.65
CA LYS A 512 -18.51 4.26 25.03
C LYS A 512 -17.00 4.27 25.29
N PRO A 513 -16.53 4.96 26.34
CA PRO A 513 -15.13 4.97 26.75
C PRO A 513 -14.46 3.59 26.79
N GLU A 514 -15.17 2.56 27.27
CA GLU A 514 -14.67 1.20 27.39
C GLU A 514 -14.44 0.52 26.04
N ASP A 515 -15.21 0.89 25.01
CA ASP A 515 -15.09 0.32 23.66
C ASP A 515 -13.74 0.67 23.02
N PHE A 516 -13.23 1.88 23.26
CA PHE A 516 -11.93 2.34 22.75
C PHE A 516 -10.76 1.55 23.36
N ALA A 517 -10.81 1.31 24.67
CA ALA A 517 -9.80 0.51 25.35
C ALA A 517 -9.86 -0.96 24.90
N GLN A 518 -11.07 -1.52 24.79
CA GLN A 518 -11.27 -2.91 24.39
C GLN A 518 -10.83 -3.16 22.95
N ILE A 519 -11.25 -2.35 21.98
CA ILE A 519 -10.87 -2.56 20.58
C ILE A 519 -9.37 -2.42 20.36
N ARG A 520 -8.73 -1.52 21.10
CA ARG A 520 -7.27 -1.38 21.10
C ARG A 520 -6.61 -2.65 21.63
N HIS A 521 -7.08 -3.16 22.77
CA HIS A 521 -6.57 -4.40 23.35
C HIS A 521 -6.73 -5.59 22.39
N ASP A 522 -7.88 -5.70 21.71
CA ASP A 522 -8.13 -6.76 20.75
C ASP A 522 -7.15 -6.69 19.57
N ALA A 523 -6.91 -5.50 19.02
CA ALA A 523 -5.95 -5.30 17.94
C ALA A 523 -4.51 -5.66 18.35
N GLU A 524 -4.08 -5.28 19.56
CA GLU A 524 -2.78 -5.70 20.11
C GLU A 524 -2.71 -7.23 20.26
N ALA A 525 -3.74 -7.85 20.83
CA ALA A 525 -3.78 -9.29 21.08
C ALA A 525 -3.72 -10.12 19.79
N VAL A 526 -4.45 -9.70 18.74
CA VAL A 526 -4.39 -10.37 17.42
C VAL A 526 -2.97 -10.27 16.85
N LEU A 527 -2.36 -9.09 16.90
CA LEU A 527 -1.03 -8.88 16.33
C LEU A 527 0.09 -9.64 17.07
N ILE A 528 -0.02 -9.76 18.41
CA ILE A 528 0.88 -10.60 19.23
C ILE A 528 0.75 -12.06 18.82
N LYS A 529 -0.48 -12.55 18.60
CA LYS A 529 -0.73 -13.92 18.15
C LYS A 529 -0.12 -14.18 16.76
N SER A 530 -0.07 -13.17 15.89
CA SER A 530 0.62 -13.22 14.60
C SER A 530 2.16 -13.10 14.73
N GLY A 531 2.68 -13.01 15.95
CA GLY A 531 4.11 -13.08 16.26
C GLY A 531 4.81 -11.73 16.46
N ALA A 532 4.08 -10.61 16.58
CA ALA A 532 4.68 -9.33 16.91
C ALA A 532 5.17 -9.27 18.37
N SER A 533 6.29 -8.59 18.60
CA SER A 533 6.77 -8.30 19.95
C SER A 533 5.88 -7.23 20.61
N PRO A 534 5.30 -7.47 21.80
CA PRO A 534 4.38 -6.54 22.46
C PRO A 534 4.92 -5.11 22.63
N GLU A 535 6.23 -4.99 22.86
CA GLU A 535 6.90 -3.70 23.06
C GLU A 535 7.03 -2.89 21.76
N ALA A 536 7.01 -3.56 20.60
CA ALA A 536 7.14 -2.97 19.28
C ALA A 536 5.78 -2.68 18.61
N ILE A 537 4.66 -2.88 19.32
CA ILE A 537 3.31 -2.64 18.78
C ILE A 537 2.88 -1.20 19.03
N GLU A 538 2.41 -0.56 17.97
CA GLU A 538 1.73 0.72 17.97
C GLU A 538 0.29 0.52 17.49
N VAL A 539 -0.66 1.16 18.16
CA VAL A 539 -2.08 1.06 17.80
C VAL A 539 -2.67 2.44 17.59
N ARG A 540 -3.34 2.59 16.46
CA ARG A 540 -4.14 3.76 16.11
C ARG A 540 -5.61 3.40 16.19
N VAL A 541 -6.42 4.28 16.76
CA VAL A 541 -7.87 4.13 16.88
C VAL A 541 -8.56 5.25 16.12
N GLU A 542 -9.57 4.90 15.32
CA GLU A 542 -10.31 5.82 14.46
C GLU A 542 -11.81 5.57 14.58
N VAL A 543 -12.61 6.65 14.48
CA VAL A 543 -14.07 6.59 14.46
C VAL A 543 -14.60 7.12 13.13
N ASP A 544 -15.30 6.28 12.38
CA ASP A 544 -16.15 6.70 11.27
C ASP A 544 -17.57 6.91 11.82
N SER A 545 -17.87 8.15 12.21
CA SER A 545 -19.18 8.53 12.76
C SER A 545 -20.31 8.42 11.74
N GLN A 546 -20.02 8.55 10.44
CA GLN A 546 -21.05 8.42 9.39
C GLN A 546 -21.51 6.98 9.24
N ARG A 547 -20.59 6.02 9.44
CA ARG A 547 -20.89 4.58 9.33
C ARG A 547 -21.11 3.89 10.66
N GLY A 548 -20.87 4.58 11.77
CA GLY A 548 -20.87 3.98 13.11
C GLY A 548 -19.83 2.88 13.24
N ILE A 549 -18.62 3.10 12.70
CA ILE A 549 -17.52 2.12 12.75
C ILE A 549 -16.44 2.64 13.70
N LEU A 550 -16.11 1.83 14.70
CA LEU A 550 -14.92 1.98 15.52
C LEU A 550 -13.86 1.02 14.99
N ARG A 551 -12.66 1.54 14.73
CA ARG A 551 -11.54 0.79 14.15
C ARG A 551 -10.29 0.94 14.99
N ALA A 552 -9.57 -0.16 15.20
CA ALA A 552 -8.21 -0.14 15.70
C ALA A 552 -7.26 -0.84 14.73
N THR A 553 -6.19 -0.15 14.33
CA THR A 553 -5.12 -0.69 13.49
C THR A 553 -3.86 -0.81 14.32
N ALA A 554 -3.40 -2.04 14.54
CA ALA A 554 -2.15 -2.36 15.21
C ALA A 554 -1.06 -2.64 14.17
N VAL A 555 0.12 -2.05 14.35
CA VAL A 555 1.30 -2.26 13.53
C VAL A 555 2.49 -2.64 14.42
N GLY A 556 3.31 -3.60 14.00
CA GLY A 556 4.41 -4.08 14.81
C GLY A 556 5.39 -5.00 14.07
N SER A 557 6.39 -5.47 14.79
CA SER A 557 7.52 -6.23 14.23
C SER A 557 7.73 -7.51 15.04
N HIS A 558 8.17 -8.60 14.39
CA HIS A 558 8.63 -9.82 15.07
C HIS A 558 9.81 -9.57 16.03
N GLU A 559 10.56 -8.49 15.80
CA GLU A 559 11.76 -8.17 16.56
C GLU A 559 11.66 -6.80 17.22
N MET A 560 12.34 -6.64 18.35
CA MET A 560 12.62 -5.32 18.90
C MET A 560 13.75 -4.66 18.08
N THR A 561 13.44 -3.53 17.44
CA THR A 561 14.45 -2.72 16.72
C THR A 561 15.20 -1.81 17.70
N LEU A 562 15.91 -2.41 18.65
CA LEU A 562 16.71 -1.70 19.65
C LEU A 562 18.20 -1.61 19.26
N ALA A 563 18.56 -1.20 18.04
CA ALA A 563 19.93 -0.73 17.81
C ALA A 563 20.03 0.42 16.80
N GLY A 564 20.88 1.38 17.13
CA GLY A 564 21.11 2.62 16.39
C GLY A 564 21.62 3.70 17.34
N SER A 565 22.72 4.36 16.95
CA SER A 565 23.36 5.42 17.74
C SER A 565 22.37 6.55 18.02
N LYS A 566 22.31 7.02 19.26
CA LYS A 566 21.56 8.24 19.59
C LYS A 566 22.26 9.43 18.92
N LEU A 567 21.49 10.33 18.33
CA LEU A 567 22.02 11.59 17.81
C LEU A 567 22.25 12.55 18.98
N THR A 568 23.23 13.44 18.82
CA THR A 568 23.40 14.60 19.69
C THR A 568 22.25 15.58 19.48
N GLU A 569 22.03 16.45 20.46
CA GLU A 569 20.97 17.46 20.38
C GLU A 569 21.16 18.44 19.22
N ASP A 570 22.41 18.79 18.90
CA ASP A 570 22.74 19.66 17.76
C ASP A 570 22.44 18.98 16.42
N GLU A 571 22.77 17.70 16.27
CA GLU A 571 22.39 16.90 15.08
C GLU A 571 20.87 16.80 14.95
N MET A 572 20.15 16.56 16.05
CA MET A 572 18.69 16.55 16.05
C MET A 572 18.09 17.91 15.67
N LYS A 573 18.68 19.01 16.17
CA LYS A 573 18.24 20.37 15.88
C LYS A 573 18.47 20.74 14.41
N ALA A 574 19.60 20.35 13.83
CA ALA A 574 19.87 20.53 12.39
C ALA A 574 18.84 19.78 11.54
N LYS A 575 18.52 18.55 11.92
CA LYS A 575 17.50 17.74 11.24
C LYS A 575 16.09 18.32 11.38
N ALA A 576 15.76 18.84 12.57
CA ALA A 576 14.49 19.54 12.79
C ALA A 576 14.40 20.80 11.92
N ALA A 577 15.49 21.56 11.75
CA ALA A 577 15.52 22.75 10.90
C ALA A 577 15.19 22.43 9.43
N GLU A 578 15.77 21.35 8.90
CA GLU A 578 15.46 20.84 7.56
C GLU A 578 13.97 20.49 7.43
N LEU A 579 13.44 19.69 8.35
CA LEU A 579 12.05 19.22 8.33
C LEU A 579 11.04 20.36 8.50
N LEU A 580 11.37 21.36 9.33
CA LEU A 580 10.54 22.54 9.57
C LEU A 580 10.70 23.62 8.50
N LYS A 581 11.60 23.43 7.52
CA LYS A 581 11.96 24.42 6.50
C LYS A 581 12.30 25.78 7.13
N SER A 582 13.08 25.76 8.21
CA SER A 582 13.41 26.94 9.01
C SER A 582 14.92 27.04 9.22
N ASP A 583 15.40 28.25 9.48
CA ASP A 583 16.78 28.45 9.89
C ASP A 583 17.04 27.74 11.22
N ILE A 584 18.17 27.04 11.36
CA ILE A 584 18.53 26.32 12.60
C ILE A 584 18.50 27.22 13.85
N GLY A 585 18.81 28.51 13.70
CA GLY A 585 18.75 29.49 14.78
C GLY A 585 17.34 29.85 15.27
N LYS A 586 16.30 29.57 14.46
CA LYS A 586 14.89 29.80 14.79
C LYS A 586 14.20 28.56 15.36
N VAL A 587 14.87 27.41 15.31
CA VAL A 587 14.37 26.15 15.86
C VAL A 587 14.69 26.09 17.34
N VAL A 588 13.69 25.75 18.16
CA VAL A 588 13.82 25.55 19.60
C VAL A 588 13.34 24.15 19.98
N VAL A 589 13.89 23.61 21.06
CA VAL A 589 13.32 22.42 21.69
C VAL A 589 12.12 22.88 22.52
N ALA A 590 10.91 22.62 22.03
CA ALA A 590 9.67 22.98 22.70
C ALA A 590 9.36 22.05 23.89
N ALA A 591 9.72 20.77 23.79
CA ALA A 591 9.58 19.80 24.88
C ALA A 591 10.52 18.60 24.71
N LYS A 592 10.75 17.84 25.80
CA LYS A 592 11.47 16.56 25.80
C LYS A 592 10.76 15.54 26.67
N THR A 593 10.71 14.29 26.23
CA THR A 593 10.38 13.14 27.06
C THR A 593 11.61 12.21 27.15
N ALA A 594 11.50 11.05 27.80
CA ALA A 594 12.63 10.13 27.90
C ALA A 594 13.22 9.75 26.53
N ASN A 595 12.39 9.50 25.51
CA ASN A 595 12.84 9.02 24.20
C ASN A 595 12.50 9.93 23.01
N PHE A 596 11.90 11.11 23.25
CA PHE A 596 11.50 12.01 22.17
C PHE A 596 11.89 13.48 22.44
N TYR A 597 12.18 14.18 21.35
CA TYR A 597 12.40 15.61 21.29
C TYR A 597 11.29 16.24 20.44
N VAL A 598 10.67 17.30 20.94
CA VAL A 598 9.70 18.08 20.19
C VAL A 598 10.33 19.41 19.84
N PHE A 599 10.55 19.64 18.55
CA PHE A 599 11.11 20.88 18.03
C PHE A 599 10.01 21.76 17.45
N GLN A 600 10.13 23.07 17.63
CA GLN A 600 9.22 24.05 17.05
C GLN A 600 10.03 25.23 16.50
N ALA A 601 9.52 25.88 15.45
CA ALA A 601 10.04 27.16 14.99
C ALA A 601 8.91 28.20 14.90
N GLU A 602 9.26 29.48 14.82
CA GLU A 602 8.32 30.55 14.49
C GLU A 602 8.72 31.15 13.13
N ILE A 603 7.82 31.05 12.16
CA ILE A 603 8.03 31.54 10.81
C ILE A 603 7.03 32.67 10.55
N GLU A 604 7.55 33.86 10.23
CA GLU A 604 6.75 35.01 9.80
C GLU A 604 6.87 35.19 8.28
N THR A 605 5.76 35.03 7.57
CA THR A 605 5.67 35.32 6.14
C THR A 605 4.99 36.65 5.90
N LYS A 606 5.61 37.49 5.08
CA LYS A 606 5.04 38.77 4.61
C LYS A 606 4.36 38.56 3.26
N LYS A 607 3.06 38.88 3.16
CA LYS A 607 2.28 38.92 1.92
C LYS A 607 1.91 40.37 1.58
N LEU A 608 1.55 40.62 0.32
CA LEU A 608 1.25 41.96 -0.23
C LEU A 608 2.27 43.03 0.21
N TRP A 609 3.52 42.91 -0.23
CA TRP A 609 4.57 43.93 0.04
C TRP A 609 4.81 44.25 1.53
N GLY A 610 4.42 43.35 2.44
CA GLY A 610 4.61 43.52 3.89
C GLY A 610 3.39 44.04 4.66
N LEU A 611 2.27 44.28 3.99
CA LEU A 611 1.02 44.74 4.63
C LEU A 611 0.33 43.64 5.44
N ILE A 612 0.52 42.37 5.06
CA ILE A 612 -0.07 41.23 5.76
C ILE A 612 1.07 40.35 6.28
N LYS A 613 1.13 40.19 7.61
CA LYS A 613 2.04 39.27 8.28
C LYS A 613 1.25 38.05 8.73
N THR A 614 1.70 36.88 8.32
CA THR A 614 1.17 35.61 8.81
C THR A 614 2.25 34.94 9.62
N LYS A 615 1.94 34.58 10.87
CA LYS A 615 2.83 33.81 11.73
C LYS A 615 2.38 32.36 11.72
N ARG A 616 3.33 31.45 11.54
CA ARG A 616 3.12 30.01 11.69
C ARG A 616 4.13 29.46 12.67
N LYS A 617 3.70 28.40 13.36
CA LYS A 617 4.49 27.68 14.36
C LYS A 617 4.62 26.22 13.95
N PRO A 618 5.46 25.90 12.96
CA PRO A 618 5.67 24.51 12.58
C PRO A 618 6.35 23.74 13.72
N TRP A 619 6.00 22.47 13.88
CA TRP A 619 6.59 21.59 14.89
C TRP A 619 6.83 20.18 14.35
N VAL A 620 7.79 19.48 14.94
CA VAL A 620 8.14 18.10 14.60
C VAL A 620 8.60 17.33 15.84
N VAL A 621 8.14 16.08 15.97
CA VAL A 621 8.55 15.15 17.02
C VAL A 621 9.61 14.22 16.44
N LEU A 622 10.80 14.19 17.04
CA LEU A 622 11.90 13.30 16.67
C LEU A 622 12.15 12.28 17.79
N ASP A 623 12.40 11.02 17.43
CA ASP A 623 13.00 10.06 18.37
C ASP A 623 14.48 10.37 18.64
N GLN A 624 15.10 9.69 19.61
CA GLN A 624 16.54 9.84 19.94
C GLN A 624 17.50 9.56 18.77
N ARG A 625 17.02 9.01 17.64
CA ARG A 625 17.80 8.73 16.43
C ARG A 625 17.46 9.72 15.31
N GLY A 626 16.71 10.78 15.61
CA GLY A 626 16.28 11.80 14.67
C GLY A 626 15.22 11.33 13.68
N ARG A 627 14.49 10.24 13.93
CA ARG A 627 13.37 9.83 13.06
C ARG A 627 12.14 10.68 13.39
N ALA A 628 11.56 11.31 12.38
CA ALA A 628 10.32 12.05 12.54
C ALA A 628 9.16 11.10 12.81
N ARG A 629 8.36 11.42 13.84
CA ARG A 629 7.16 10.68 14.23
C ARG A 629 5.91 11.40 13.73
N PHE A 630 5.74 12.64 14.16
CA PHE A 630 4.64 13.52 13.77
C PHE A 630 5.18 14.93 13.51
N GLY A 631 4.41 15.73 12.78
CA GLY A 631 4.71 17.15 12.57
C GLY A 631 3.56 17.89 11.92
N ALA A 632 3.56 19.22 12.06
CA ALA A 632 2.61 20.13 11.44
C ALA A 632 3.34 21.40 10.96
N SER A 633 2.86 22.06 9.89
CA SER A 633 3.37 23.38 9.48
C SER A 633 2.85 24.50 10.39
N HIS A 634 1.76 24.24 11.11
CA HIS A 634 1.25 25.13 12.14
C HIS A 634 0.61 24.36 13.28
N GLY A 635 1.06 24.63 14.50
CA GLY A 635 0.41 24.11 15.68
C GLY A 635 0.97 24.62 17.00
N GLU A 636 0.52 24.00 18.08
CA GLU A 636 0.92 24.34 19.44
C GLU A 636 1.37 23.09 20.19
N ILE A 637 2.36 23.28 21.07
CA ILE A 637 2.99 22.23 21.87
C ILE A 637 2.73 22.55 23.34
N VAL A 638 2.15 21.61 24.08
CA VAL A 638 1.86 21.73 25.51
C VAL A 638 2.59 20.61 26.24
N SER A 639 3.63 20.96 27.02
CA SER A 639 4.34 20.04 27.89
C SER A 639 3.76 20.10 29.30
N ILE A 640 3.43 18.96 29.90
CA ILE A 640 2.80 18.88 31.22
C ILE A 640 3.21 17.60 31.94
N GLU A 641 3.07 17.55 33.28
CA GLU A 641 3.20 16.31 34.04
C GLU A 641 2.03 15.36 33.77
N ALA A 642 2.30 14.04 33.79
CA ALA A 642 1.33 13.00 33.48
C ALA A 642 0.05 13.08 34.34
N ASN A 643 0.16 13.48 35.61
CA ASN A 643 -0.97 13.72 36.52
C ASN A 643 -2.00 14.76 36.01
N HIS A 644 -1.60 15.67 35.13
CA HIS A 644 -2.44 16.75 34.59
C HIS A 644 -2.90 16.50 33.15
N LEU A 645 -2.54 15.35 32.55
CA LEU A 645 -2.74 15.05 31.14
C LEU A 645 -4.19 15.24 30.68
N LEU A 646 -5.16 14.63 31.38
CA LEU A 646 -6.56 14.64 30.93
C LEU A 646 -7.17 16.05 30.97
N SER A 647 -6.89 16.81 32.04
CA SER A 647 -7.34 18.20 32.15
C SER A 647 -6.67 19.11 31.10
N ALA A 648 -5.38 18.90 30.84
CA ALA A 648 -4.63 19.66 29.84
C ALA A 648 -5.12 19.33 28.43
N LEU A 649 -5.47 18.08 28.14
CA LEU A 649 -6.01 17.66 26.85
C LEU A 649 -7.34 18.34 26.56
N SER A 650 -8.30 18.26 27.47
CA SER A 650 -9.61 18.90 27.28
C SER A 650 -9.49 20.40 27.08
N SER A 651 -8.72 21.09 27.93
CA SER A 651 -8.53 22.55 27.83
C SER A 651 -7.76 22.95 26.56
N THR A 652 -6.78 22.17 26.12
CA THR A 652 -6.05 22.41 24.87
C THR A 652 -6.97 22.27 23.68
N LEU A 653 -7.74 21.18 23.61
CA LEU A 653 -8.70 20.95 22.53
C LEU A 653 -9.75 22.05 22.47
N GLU A 654 -10.32 22.45 23.61
CA GLU A 654 -11.28 23.56 23.69
C GLU A 654 -10.71 24.88 23.20
N LYS A 655 -9.51 25.24 23.67
CA LYS A 655 -8.83 26.49 23.32
C LYS A 655 -8.57 26.62 21.82
N TYR A 656 -8.28 25.51 21.16
CA TYR A 656 -7.85 25.48 19.76
C TYR A 656 -8.89 24.88 18.80
N SER A 657 -10.12 24.69 19.28
CA SER A 657 -11.22 24.26 18.41
C SER A 657 -11.65 25.38 17.47
N ALA A 658 -11.98 25.01 16.23
CA ALA A 658 -12.65 25.88 15.29
C ALA A 658 -14.16 25.62 15.27
N PHE A 659 -14.93 26.54 14.71
CA PHE A 659 -16.35 26.35 14.43
C PHE A 659 -16.58 26.44 12.93
N GLY A 660 -17.17 25.40 12.34
CA GLY A 660 -17.59 25.37 10.96
C GLY A 660 -19.07 25.05 10.82
N ASP A 661 -19.53 24.88 9.58
CA ASP A 661 -20.96 24.66 9.26
C ASP A 661 -21.53 23.38 9.91
N ALA A 662 -20.69 22.39 10.21
CA ALA A 662 -21.04 21.14 10.87
C ALA A 662 -20.87 21.15 12.40
N GLY A 663 -20.54 22.32 12.99
CA GLY A 663 -20.32 22.49 14.43
C GLY A 663 -18.85 22.64 14.83
N LYS A 664 -18.54 22.24 16.06
CA LYS A 664 -17.19 22.35 16.65
C LYS A 664 -16.24 21.35 15.96
N ILE A 665 -15.13 21.84 15.44
CA ILE A 665 -14.07 21.06 14.80
C ILE A 665 -12.88 21.06 15.76
N LEU A 666 -12.52 19.88 16.27
CA LEU A 666 -11.33 19.73 17.11
C LEU A 666 -10.07 19.77 16.24
N PRO A 667 -8.96 20.34 16.75
CA PRO A 667 -7.68 20.22 16.08
C PRO A 667 -7.19 18.77 16.13
N ALA A 668 -6.44 18.33 15.12
CA ALA A 668 -5.79 17.02 15.18
C ALA A 668 -4.76 17.02 16.32
N ALA A 669 -4.91 16.08 17.25
CA ALA A 669 -4.10 15.99 18.46
C ALA A 669 -3.22 14.75 18.47
N PHE A 670 -2.04 14.88 19.08
CA PHE A 670 -1.05 13.81 19.23
C PHE A 670 -0.51 13.85 20.65
N LEU A 671 -0.31 12.68 21.25
CA LEU A 671 0.28 12.52 22.58
C LEU A 671 1.68 11.94 22.44
N VAL A 672 2.67 12.55 23.09
CA VAL A 672 4.03 12.03 23.19
C VAL A 672 4.32 11.67 24.64
N THR A 673 4.60 10.40 24.87
CA THR A 673 4.96 9.86 26.19
C THR A 673 6.46 9.54 26.25
N ASN A 674 6.91 8.92 27.34
CA ASN A 674 8.30 8.48 27.47
C ASN A 674 8.69 7.44 26.41
N ASN A 675 7.77 6.55 26.03
CA ASN A 675 8.11 5.38 25.20
C ASN A 675 7.34 5.33 23.88
N ARG A 676 6.25 6.10 23.73
CA ARG A 676 5.37 6.01 22.56
C ARG A 676 4.89 7.38 22.12
N THR A 677 4.49 7.44 20.86
CA THR A 677 3.70 8.55 20.31
C THR A 677 2.34 8.00 19.91
N VAL A 678 1.26 8.68 20.29
CA VAL A 678 -0.12 8.25 20.04
C VAL A 678 -0.80 9.28 19.15
N ASP A 679 -1.32 8.82 18.02
CA ASP A 679 -2.18 9.62 17.14
C ASP A 679 -3.61 9.61 17.67
N LEU A 680 -4.11 10.77 18.10
CA LEU A 680 -5.48 10.96 18.57
C LEU A 680 -6.34 11.67 17.51
N SER A 681 -5.81 11.96 16.32
CA SER A 681 -6.50 12.70 15.26
C SER A 681 -7.70 11.96 14.67
N GLY A 682 -7.77 10.64 14.86
CA GLY A 682 -8.91 9.80 14.45
C GLY A 682 -10.13 9.89 15.37
N LEU A 683 -10.06 10.68 16.46
CA LEU A 683 -11.10 10.80 17.48
C LEU A 683 -11.74 12.18 17.44
N VAL A 684 -13.05 12.23 17.70
CA VAL A 684 -13.86 13.45 17.48
C VAL A 684 -14.22 14.19 18.77
N SER A 685 -13.86 13.66 19.96
CA SER A 685 -14.08 14.33 21.24
C SER A 685 -12.99 14.05 22.28
N ALA A 686 -12.85 14.93 23.27
CA ALA A 686 -11.95 14.71 24.40
C ALA A 686 -12.37 13.48 25.23
N GLU A 687 -13.67 13.19 25.35
CA GLU A 687 -14.16 11.99 26.05
C GLU A 687 -13.72 10.71 25.34
N GLN A 688 -13.63 10.72 24.01
CA GLN A 688 -13.15 9.57 23.22
C GLN A 688 -11.62 9.39 23.34
N MET A 689 -10.86 10.48 23.49
CA MET A 689 -9.40 10.44 23.63
C MET A 689 -8.96 10.03 25.04
N ALA A 690 -9.77 10.33 26.07
CA ALA A 690 -9.41 10.11 27.47
C ALA A 690 -9.08 8.64 27.82
N PRO A 691 -9.84 7.61 27.37
CA PRO A 691 -9.53 6.21 27.65
C PRO A 691 -8.17 5.79 27.10
N ILE A 692 -7.82 6.24 25.90
CA ILE A 692 -6.52 5.95 25.29
C ILE A 692 -5.39 6.60 26.10
N CYS A 693 -5.59 7.84 26.53
CA CYS A 693 -4.63 8.54 27.39
C CYS A 693 -4.49 7.86 28.76
N GLN A 694 -5.59 7.40 29.36
CA GLN A 694 -5.57 6.67 30.63
C GLN A 694 -4.77 5.36 30.54
N GLU A 695 -4.90 4.62 29.43
CA GLU A 695 -4.08 3.41 29.21
C GLU A 695 -2.58 3.71 29.13
N GLU A 696 -2.20 4.85 28.57
CA GLU A 696 -0.80 5.26 28.56
C GLU A 696 -0.32 5.75 29.92
N LEU A 697 -1.17 6.45 30.70
CA LEU A 697 -0.85 6.86 32.08
C LEU A 697 -0.55 5.66 33.00
N LYS A 698 -1.22 4.51 32.80
CA LYS A 698 -0.96 3.28 33.57
C LYS A 698 0.49 2.77 33.42
N LYS A 699 1.18 3.17 32.35
CA LYS A 699 2.54 2.73 32.01
C LYS A 699 3.61 3.75 32.43
N MET A 700 3.23 4.82 33.12
CA MET A 700 4.08 5.97 33.42
C MET A 700 4.06 6.29 34.92
N LYS A 701 5.09 7.02 35.37
CA LYS A 701 5.05 7.70 36.67
C LYS A 701 4.27 8.99 36.52
N MET A 702 3.59 9.41 37.59
CA MET A 702 2.70 10.58 37.53
C MET A 702 3.46 11.91 37.37
N GLU A 703 4.74 11.92 37.70
CA GLU A 703 5.67 13.04 37.54
C GLU A 703 6.40 13.02 36.19
N ASP A 704 6.19 11.98 35.36
CA ASP A 704 6.79 11.92 34.03
C ASP A 704 6.23 13.04 33.15
N ASN A 705 7.09 13.67 32.36
CA ASN A 705 6.68 14.69 31.39
C ASN A 705 5.99 14.05 30.18
N VAL A 706 4.84 14.59 29.79
CA VAL A 706 4.08 14.23 28.60
C VAL A 706 3.85 15.47 27.74
N VAL A 707 3.70 15.27 26.43
CA VAL A 707 3.50 16.38 25.49
C VAL A 707 2.23 16.16 24.69
N ILE A 708 1.39 17.20 24.63
CA ILE A 708 0.24 17.29 23.74
C ILE A 708 0.65 18.20 22.58
N ALA A 709 0.68 17.65 21.38
CA ALA A 709 0.94 18.41 20.16
C ALA A 709 -0.36 18.51 19.36
N VAL A 710 -0.75 19.73 18.96
CA VAL A 710 -1.94 19.95 18.14
C VAL A 710 -1.56 20.53 16.78
N ASN A 711 -2.20 20.04 15.72
CA ASN A 711 -2.14 20.61 14.37
C ASN A 711 -3.33 21.56 14.19
N LEU A 712 -3.03 22.81 13.83
CA LEU A 712 -4.01 23.90 13.67
C LEU A 712 -4.24 24.28 12.20
N GLU A 713 -3.74 23.46 11.26
CA GLU A 713 -4.03 23.63 9.85
C GLU A 713 -5.52 23.39 9.55
N GLY A 714 -6.16 24.34 8.86
CA GLY A 714 -7.59 24.28 8.52
C GLY A 714 -8.54 24.73 9.63
N ALA A 715 -8.03 25.13 10.80
CA ALA A 715 -8.80 25.70 11.91
C ALA A 715 -8.95 27.24 11.83
N ILE A 716 -8.61 27.85 10.69
CA ILE A 716 -8.67 29.31 10.43
C ILE A 716 -9.54 29.58 9.21
#